data_AF-A0A8C4RLA1-F1
#
_entry.id   AF-A0A8C4RLA1-F1
#
_cell.length_a   1.000
_cell.length_b   1.000
_cell.length_c   1.000
_cell.angle_alpha   90.00
_cell.angle_beta   90.00
_cell.angle_gamma   90.00
#
_symmetry.space_group_name_H-M   'P 1'
#
loop_
_entity.id
_entity.type
_entity.pdbx_description
1 polymer ?
#
loop_
_entity_poly.entity_id
_entity_poly.type
_entity_poly.pdbx_seq_one_letter_code
_entity_poly.pdbx_strand_id
1 'polypeptide(L)'
;MSNRDSESSQSKRRKTEDGSRLILNRMYFRISNVFIRTVGKIIMPLVPAHSSVKTIRELRGAEFEETISKTLRQFGINVRQFYAGSITIEAELQMQQSAMNINVAIAKMKSEMKKIVAVDSFRIKHVNKQDFHSPEPKVQAMDLAIHTLHMIKKELNKMKYSSAVFEVLEFQNAEQMIYQIIRDARSSTKVCLLSQNGKGKSFILNLLLLMTADTDEEYQEYIKNNEDILPLTQEHLMGNAEMIPEVFAEELEKYEDEIDSDHKKEIITKMIQNCDYTSSVSENKMSEMIKAEEKSFSALKQYCNGQSLRHFQSYLLPEKGTKRAYMATTKTVVRLRYGRIYQMKIEYMSKEDLQNQLYELVELARNREENKRSGKEENKQEERHHMALKKRFEILTRHFQQCSFDEEDLLKIEKPNCILLNEEVDTFEGSTAYFMGLGKNATEDRLFIREKLREIITLTNVSADQEKLQEMKIAAVKEIVVFAPCKLLCGEKELIEMPGTDESDPLALHDIGNILNEANGTLLLSDSSFNIGEADVKTILRDSKFLHNFIKSPEEYMLMFISYQEKNKDLHFTKEDKIMDMEFVNEEKKKREGEIQGLERLLEKQLPENVKKCVNTSVIFPVFHCSLLMQEGDATEIVRAFESNLQLTGVYKVMETLDQFGFTNLKPRVDEAKDYLILLKQKAEHYLKLCERVTNQAEDAMRFFRKRELKELLFDNFSKEHEEILVTTTQRLKATRKGFINGQVAELLQKWGRSASEKWKENKEKVTNINLFNPYYNGRQFKACIFFFFLN
;
A
#
# COMPACT_ATOMS: atom_id res chain seq x y z
N MET A 1 60.10 -23.13 -32.62
CA MET A 1 59.91 -21.72 -33.04
C MET A 1 58.86 -21.13 -32.12
N SER A 2 59.06 -20.20 -31.20
CA SER A 2 60.16 -19.47 -30.55
C SER A 2 59.45 -18.63 -29.47
N ASN A 3 59.92 -18.30 -28.28
CA ASN A 3 60.97 -18.79 -27.39
C ASN A 3 60.51 -18.30 -26.00
N ARG A 4 60.85 -19.03 -24.94
CA ARG A 4 60.95 -18.47 -23.59
C ARG A 4 62.05 -17.41 -23.61
N ASP A 5 61.91 -16.35 -22.81
CA ASP A 5 62.97 -15.97 -21.88
C ASP A 5 62.50 -14.93 -20.85
N SER A 6 62.84 -15.27 -19.63
CA SER A 6 62.94 -14.44 -18.45
C SER A 6 63.93 -13.30 -18.63
N GLU A 7 63.62 -12.11 -18.14
CA GLU A 7 64.65 -11.30 -17.47
C GLU A 7 64.06 -10.36 -16.42
N SER A 8 64.66 -10.50 -15.24
CA SER A 8 64.43 -9.79 -14.00
C SER A 8 64.96 -8.37 -14.05
N SER A 9 64.23 -7.41 -13.47
CA SER A 9 64.84 -6.25 -12.84
C SER A 9 64.26 -6.05 -11.44
N GLN A 10 64.96 -6.61 -10.46
CA GLN A 10 64.83 -6.21 -9.06
C GLN A 10 65.32 -4.76 -8.91
N SER A 11 64.44 -3.86 -8.48
CA SER A 11 64.87 -2.66 -7.76
C SER A 11 64.55 -2.81 -6.27
N LYS A 12 65.55 -2.41 -5.48
CA LYS A 12 65.79 -2.80 -4.09
C LYS A 12 64.67 -2.37 -3.13
N ARG A 13 64.35 -3.28 -2.21
CA ARG A 13 63.68 -3.01 -0.93
C ARG A 13 64.29 -1.77 -0.27
N ARG A 14 63.50 -0.71 -0.12
CA ARG A 14 63.67 0.24 0.98
C ARG A 14 62.85 -0.28 2.16
N LYS A 15 63.56 -0.79 3.17
CA LYS A 15 63.03 -0.88 4.54
C LYS A 15 62.70 0.54 4.97
N THR A 16 61.43 0.80 5.23
CA THR A 16 61.00 1.79 6.23
C THR A 16 60.40 0.96 7.35
N GLU A 17 61.09 0.98 8.49
CA GLU A 17 60.61 0.46 9.76
C GLU A 17 59.46 1.34 10.27
N ASP A 18 58.56 0.71 11.01
CA ASP A 18 57.46 1.26 11.80
C ASP A 18 56.37 2.06 11.07
N GLY A 19 55.46 1.30 10.46
CA GLY A 19 54.04 1.63 10.42
C GLY A 19 53.26 0.39 10.84
N SER A 20 52.82 0.36 12.08
CA SER A 20 51.85 -0.60 12.61
C SER A 20 50.74 -0.85 11.58
N ARG A 21 50.73 -2.06 10.98
CA ARG A 21 49.55 -2.54 10.27
C ARG A 21 48.44 -2.67 11.31
N LEU A 22 47.66 -1.59 11.46
CA LEU A 22 46.34 -1.63 12.08
C LEU A 22 45.60 -2.78 11.40
N ILE A 23 45.34 -3.85 12.15
CA ILE A 23 44.45 -4.92 11.72
C ILE A 23 43.07 -4.28 11.63
N LEU A 24 42.71 -3.83 10.44
CA LEU A 24 41.39 -3.27 10.15
C LEU A 24 40.38 -4.42 10.27
N ASN A 25 39.74 -4.55 11.43
CA ASN A 25 38.67 -5.51 11.65
C ASN A 25 37.41 -5.03 10.90
N ARG A 26 37.35 -5.36 9.61
CA ARG A 26 36.17 -5.13 8.78
C ARG A 26 35.05 -6.07 9.21
N MET A 27 33.87 -5.50 9.39
CA MET A 27 32.65 -6.21 9.73
C MET A 27 31.59 -5.92 8.68
N TYR A 28 30.75 -6.91 8.40
CA TYR A 28 29.62 -6.73 7.49
C TYR A 28 28.33 -7.02 8.23
N PHE A 29 27.43 -6.05 8.25
CA PHE A 29 26.08 -6.22 8.76
C PHE A 29 25.15 -6.39 7.57
N ARG A 30 24.37 -7.47 7.56
CA ARG A 30 23.26 -7.64 6.63
C ARG A 30 21.96 -7.43 7.35
N ILE A 31 21.09 -6.62 6.75
CA ILE A 31 19.68 -6.56 7.10
C ILE A 31 18.91 -7.36 6.06
N SER A 32 18.14 -8.34 6.50
CA SER A 32 17.27 -9.16 5.64
C SER A 32 15.88 -9.21 6.25
N ASN A 33 14.87 -9.57 5.48
CA ASN A 33 13.57 -9.85 6.06
C ASN A 33 13.62 -11.18 6.84
N VAL A 34 12.82 -11.31 7.90
CA VAL A 34 12.58 -12.56 8.63
C VAL A 34 11.39 -13.23 7.97
N PHE A 35 11.58 -14.39 7.34
CA PHE A 35 10.44 -15.15 6.81
C PHE A 35 10.47 -16.61 7.22
N ILE A 36 9.31 -17.06 7.71
CA ILE A 36 8.96 -18.43 8.03
C ILE A 36 7.52 -18.59 7.55
N ARG A 37 7.22 -19.61 6.74
CA ARG A 37 5.83 -19.94 6.34
C ARG A 37 5.47 -21.41 6.51
N THR A 38 4.19 -21.60 6.86
CA THR A 38 3.50 -22.84 7.27
C THR A 38 3.99 -23.48 8.58
N VAL A 39 3.15 -24.33 9.16
CA VAL A 39 3.40 -25.15 10.38
C VAL A 39 4.75 -25.88 10.32
N GLY A 40 5.30 -26.09 9.12
CA GLY A 40 6.59 -26.73 8.86
C GLY A 40 7.81 -25.83 8.65
N LYS A 41 7.69 -24.49 8.74
CA LYS A 41 8.75 -23.49 8.48
C LYS A 41 9.32 -23.49 7.05
N ILE A 42 9.21 -22.31 6.45
CA ILE A 42 9.91 -21.74 5.28
C ILE A 42 9.14 -21.91 3.98
N ILE A 43 9.07 -20.78 3.25
CA ILE A 43 8.88 -20.57 1.80
C ILE A 43 9.61 -19.25 1.52
N MET A 44 10.27 -19.08 0.36
CA MET A 44 10.79 -17.76 -0.03
C MET A 44 9.62 -16.89 -0.52
N PRO A 45 9.13 -15.92 0.28
CA PRO A 45 7.84 -15.31 0.01
C PRO A 45 7.92 -14.16 -0.99
N LEU A 46 6.81 -13.96 -1.71
CA LEU A 46 6.37 -12.63 -2.10
C LEU A 46 5.93 -11.89 -0.85
N VAL A 47 6.41 -10.66 -0.67
CA VAL A 47 6.24 -9.91 0.59
C VAL A 47 5.54 -8.60 0.32
N PRO A 48 4.70 -8.13 1.27
CA PRO A 48 4.04 -6.85 1.11
C PRO A 48 5.12 -5.78 1.09
N ALA A 49 4.91 -4.73 0.31
CA ALA A 49 5.88 -3.66 0.19
C ALA A 49 6.17 -3.00 1.55
N HIS A 50 5.17 -2.81 2.41
CA HIS A 50 5.42 -2.24 3.73
C HIS A 50 6.33 -3.11 4.59
N SER A 51 6.24 -4.45 4.53
CA SER A 51 7.01 -5.37 5.38
C SER A 51 8.40 -5.75 4.82
N SER A 52 8.91 -5.06 3.81
CA SER A 52 10.15 -5.46 3.13
C SER A 52 11.29 -4.46 3.26
N VAL A 53 12.46 -4.95 3.64
CA VAL A 53 13.72 -4.20 3.65
C VAL A 53 14.18 -3.86 2.22
N LYS A 54 13.67 -4.52 1.16
CA LYS A 54 13.88 -4.09 -0.24
C LYS A 54 13.16 -2.78 -0.54
N THR A 55 11.97 -2.55 0.02
CA THR A 55 11.26 -1.26 -0.05
C THR A 55 12.09 -0.15 0.60
N ILE A 56 12.85 -0.46 1.65
CA ILE A 56 13.82 0.48 2.25
C ILE A 56 14.92 0.86 1.25
N ARG A 57 15.26 0.03 0.25
CA ARG A 57 16.18 0.43 -0.85
C ARG A 57 15.50 1.31 -1.89
N GLU A 58 14.25 0.99 -2.25
CA GLU A 58 13.50 1.67 -3.30
C GLU A 58 12.92 3.01 -2.85
N LEU A 59 12.61 3.16 -1.56
CA LEU A 59 12.14 4.40 -0.91
C LEU A 59 13.27 5.21 -0.25
N ARG A 60 14.52 4.76 -0.37
CA ARG A 60 15.63 5.28 0.43
C ARG A 60 15.99 6.73 0.08
N GLY A 61 16.22 7.51 1.13
CA GLY A 61 16.91 8.80 1.14
C GLY A 61 17.88 8.90 2.33
N ALA A 62 18.59 10.02 2.45
CA ALA A 62 19.67 10.27 3.41
C ALA A 62 19.35 9.90 4.89
N GLU A 63 18.07 9.91 5.28
CA GLU A 63 17.60 9.65 6.64
C GLU A 63 17.88 8.21 7.14
N PHE A 64 17.72 7.18 6.30
CA PHE A 64 18.04 5.80 6.70
C PHE A 64 19.54 5.64 6.97
N GLU A 65 20.36 6.11 6.03
CA GLU A 65 21.82 5.99 6.09
C GLU A 65 22.37 6.79 7.27
N GLU A 66 21.84 7.98 7.51
CA GLU A 66 22.19 8.82 8.65
C GLU A 66 21.83 8.14 9.98
N THR A 67 20.63 7.58 10.11
CA THR A 67 20.17 6.95 11.36
C THR A 67 20.99 5.70 11.70
N ILE A 68 21.25 4.84 10.72
CA ILE A 68 22.09 3.66 10.93
C ILE A 68 23.54 4.04 11.22
N SER A 69 24.09 5.03 10.50
CA SER A 69 25.46 5.51 10.74
C SER A 69 25.61 6.10 12.14
N LYS A 70 24.63 6.90 12.60
CA LYS A 70 24.60 7.45 13.96
C LYS A 70 24.53 6.32 14.99
N THR A 71 23.69 5.32 14.76
CA THR A 71 23.51 4.18 15.68
C THR A 71 24.80 3.39 15.82
N LEU A 72 25.46 3.03 14.72
CA LEU A 72 26.73 2.28 14.75
C LEU A 72 27.87 3.07 15.38
N ARG A 73 27.92 4.40 15.16
CA ARG A 73 28.92 5.29 15.79
C ARG A 73 28.84 5.29 17.31
N GLN A 74 27.65 5.16 17.90
CA GLN A 74 27.47 5.06 19.37
C GLN A 74 28.25 3.87 19.97
N PHE A 75 28.56 2.88 19.14
CA PHE A 75 29.27 1.67 19.54
C PHE A 75 30.71 1.62 18.98
N GLY A 76 31.27 2.73 18.50
CA GLY A 76 32.63 2.77 17.95
C GLY A 76 32.79 2.08 16.59
N ILE A 77 31.67 1.86 15.87
CA ILE A 77 31.66 1.30 14.52
C ILE A 77 31.41 2.42 13.52
N ASN A 78 32.36 2.61 12.60
CA ASN A 78 32.20 3.56 11.50
C ASN A 78 31.72 2.85 10.24
N VAL A 79 30.60 3.31 9.67
CA VAL A 79 30.13 2.84 8.37
C VAL A 79 31.09 3.37 7.29
N ARG A 80 31.62 2.46 6.48
CA ARG A 80 32.44 2.81 5.30
C ARG A 80 31.60 2.99 4.07
N GLN A 81 30.72 2.03 3.80
CA GLN A 81 29.87 2.05 2.63
C GLN A 81 28.58 1.25 2.84
N PHE A 82 27.51 1.76 2.24
CA PHE A 82 26.31 1.01 1.95
C PHE A 82 26.45 0.46 0.53
N TYR A 83 26.33 -0.86 0.36
CA TYR A 83 26.41 -1.46 -0.96
C TYR A 83 25.13 -1.18 -1.75
N ALA A 84 25.25 -0.50 -2.89
CA ALA A 84 24.14 -0.18 -3.77
C ALA A 84 23.35 -1.44 -4.16
N GLY A 85 22.02 -1.35 -4.09
CA GLY A 85 21.14 -2.48 -4.39
C GLY A 85 21.17 -3.62 -3.37
N SER A 86 21.93 -3.50 -2.26
CA SER A 86 21.93 -4.46 -1.14
C SER A 86 21.60 -3.76 0.20
N ILE A 87 21.27 -4.50 1.26
CA ILE A 87 21.23 -3.96 2.65
C ILE A 87 22.41 -4.51 3.46
N THR A 88 23.52 -4.69 2.76
CA THR A 88 24.82 -5.00 3.37
C THR A 88 25.53 -3.69 3.66
N ILE A 89 26.00 -3.56 4.90
CA ILE A 89 26.73 -2.41 5.41
C ILE A 89 28.14 -2.89 5.68
N GLU A 90 29.13 -2.33 4.98
CA GLU A 90 30.54 -2.49 5.36
C GLU A 90 30.87 -1.47 6.44
N ALA A 91 31.33 -1.96 7.57
CA ALA A 91 31.68 -1.14 8.70
C ALA A 91 33.04 -1.54 9.28
N GLU A 92 33.65 -0.62 10.01
CA GLU A 92 34.98 -0.78 10.57
C GLU A 92 34.96 -0.47 12.06
N LEU A 93 35.55 -1.38 12.84
CA LEU A 93 35.70 -1.20 14.29
C LEU A 93 36.89 -0.29 14.59
N GLN A 94 36.68 0.79 15.33
CA GLN A 94 37.80 1.55 15.91
C GLN A 94 38.43 0.73 17.04
N MET A 95 39.70 0.34 16.88
CA MET A 95 40.46 -0.43 17.87
C MET A 95 40.66 0.39 19.15
N GLN A 96 39.77 0.26 20.14
CA GLN A 96 40.08 0.55 21.54
C GLN A 96 39.09 0.02 22.59
N GLN A 97 38.07 -0.78 22.24
CA GLN A 97 37.14 -1.34 23.22
C GLN A 97 37.31 -2.86 23.36
N SER A 98 37.51 -3.30 24.61
CA SER A 98 37.48 -4.69 25.05
C SER A 98 36.12 -5.33 24.74
N ALA A 99 36.15 -6.55 24.22
CA ALA A 99 35.01 -7.46 24.01
C ALA A 99 33.68 -6.77 23.67
N MET A 100 33.62 -6.13 22.51
CA MET A 100 32.39 -5.54 21.99
C MET A 100 31.33 -6.63 21.78
N ASN A 101 30.15 -6.48 22.38
CA ASN A 101 29.03 -7.37 22.13
C ASN A 101 28.28 -6.92 20.87
N ILE A 102 28.68 -7.42 19.71
CA ILE A 102 28.05 -7.18 18.39
C ILE A 102 26.52 -7.37 18.46
N ASN A 103 26.03 -8.27 19.32
CA ASN A 103 24.59 -8.50 19.48
C ASN A 103 23.85 -7.30 20.09
N VAL A 104 24.50 -6.48 20.93
CA VAL A 104 23.91 -5.26 21.50
C VAL A 104 23.78 -4.17 20.44
N ALA A 105 24.80 -3.99 19.60
CA ALA A 105 24.73 -3.07 18.46
C ALA A 105 23.63 -3.50 17.47
N ILE A 106 23.53 -4.80 17.18
CA ILE A 106 22.45 -5.38 16.37
C ILE A 106 21.07 -5.10 16.99
N ALA A 107 20.90 -5.28 18.31
CA ALA A 107 19.64 -5.02 18.99
C ALA A 107 19.24 -3.54 18.93
N LYS A 108 20.19 -2.62 19.09
CA LYS A 108 19.94 -1.18 19.00
C LYS A 108 19.63 -0.74 17.57
N MET A 109 20.36 -1.25 16.59
CA MET A 109 20.02 -1.07 15.16
C MET A 109 18.60 -1.55 14.88
N LYS A 110 18.19 -2.71 15.42
CA LYS A 110 16.81 -3.18 15.29
C LYS A 110 15.80 -2.21 15.87
N SER A 111 16.03 -1.70 17.08
CA SER A 111 15.13 -0.73 17.71
C SER A 111 15.01 0.57 16.93
N GLU A 112 16.10 1.14 16.42
CA GLU A 112 16.05 2.37 15.62
C GLU A 112 15.42 2.13 14.24
N MET A 113 15.69 0.97 13.62
CA MET A 113 15.04 0.60 12.37
C MET A 113 13.52 0.50 12.50
N LYS A 114 12.99 0.02 13.62
CA LYS A 114 11.54 0.00 13.89
C LYS A 114 10.91 1.39 13.90
N LYS A 115 11.68 2.45 14.19
CA LYS A 115 11.19 3.83 14.17
C LYS A 115 11.15 4.42 12.76
N ILE A 116 12.12 4.04 11.93
CA ILE A 116 12.21 4.47 10.53
C ILE A 116 11.16 3.73 9.69
N VAL A 117 10.98 2.45 10.00
CA VAL A 117 10.16 1.52 9.25
C VAL A 117 9.33 0.77 10.28
N ALA A 118 8.04 1.08 10.34
CA ALA A 118 7.08 0.48 11.27
C ALA A 118 6.81 -0.99 10.90
N VAL A 119 7.84 -1.83 10.97
CA VAL A 119 7.82 -3.24 10.58
C VAL A 119 8.61 -4.04 11.60
N ASP A 120 8.03 -5.13 12.08
CA ASP A 120 8.64 -5.96 13.12
C ASP A 120 9.49 -7.12 12.57
N SER A 121 9.44 -7.39 11.26
CA SER A 121 9.93 -8.62 10.62
C SER A 121 11.28 -8.51 9.88
N PHE A 122 12.31 -7.87 10.46
CA PHE A 122 13.66 -7.84 9.87
C PHE A 122 14.77 -8.39 10.79
N ARG A 123 15.72 -9.12 10.18
CA ARG A 123 16.87 -9.75 10.82
C ARG A 123 18.12 -8.96 10.47
N ILE A 124 18.88 -8.57 11.48
CA ILE A 124 20.21 -8.00 11.30
C ILE A 124 21.21 -9.05 11.79
N LYS A 125 22.12 -9.48 10.90
CA LYS A 125 23.18 -10.45 11.21
C LYS A 125 24.54 -9.88 10.84
N HIS A 126 25.56 -10.27 11.60
CA HIS A 126 26.95 -10.16 11.16
C HIS A 126 27.25 -11.29 10.16
N VAL A 127 27.80 -10.97 9.00
CA VAL A 127 28.06 -11.93 7.90
C VAL A 127 29.50 -11.84 7.41
N ASN A 128 30.03 -12.93 6.87
CA ASN A 128 31.32 -12.92 6.18
C ASN A 128 31.16 -12.40 4.74
N LYS A 129 32.25 -11.89 4.16
CA LYS A 129 32.26 -11.36 2.78
C LYS A 129 31.82 -12.38 1.73
N GLN A 130 32.06 -13.66 1.97
CA GLN A 130 31.68 -14.75 1.04
C GLN A 130 30.18 -15.09 1.09
N ASP A 131 29.46 -14.66 2.13
CA ASP A 131 28.02 -14.89 2.29
C ASP A 131 27.18 -13.79 1.62
N PHE A 132 27.75 -12.95 0.75
CA PHE A 132 27.09 -11.81 0.09
C PHE A 132 25.86 -12.18 -0.73
N HIS A 133 25.79 -13.41 -1.24
CA HIS A 133 24.60 -13.92 -1.91
C HIS A 133 23.70 -14.66 -0.91
N SER A 134 22.64 -13.99 -0.48
CA SER A 134 21.46 -14.65 0.08
C SER A 134 20.27 -14.33 -0.80
N PRO A 135 19.44 -15.32 -1.15
CA PRO A 135 18.18 -15.07 -1.84
C PRO A 135 17.35 -14.10 -1.01
N GLU A 136 16.99 -12.97 -1.62
CA GLU A 136 16.11 -11.99 -0.98
C GLU A 136 14.68 -12.16 -1.47
N PRO A 137 13.71 -12.05 -0.56
CA PRO A 137 12.30 -12.09 -0.90
C PRO A 137 11.96 -10.99 -1.91
N LYS A 138 11.17 -11.35 -2.93
CA LYS A 138 10.73 -10.40 -3.95
C LYS A 138 9.56 -9.58 -3.39
N VAL A 139 9.68 -8.26 -3.48
CA VAL A 139 8.55 -7.34 -3.26
C VAL A 139 7.68 -7.36 -4.50
N GLN A 140 6.37 -7.48 -4.29
CA GLN A 140 5.40 -7.36 -5.37
C GLN A 140 5.39 -5.95 -5.93
N ALA A 141 5.45 -5.83 -7.26
CA ALA A 141 5.44 -4.56 -7.96
C ALA A 141 4.10 -3.82 -7.76
N MET A 142 2.98 -4.55 -7.69
CA MET A 142 1.67 -3.95 -7.40
C MET A 142 1.63 -3.39 -5.97
N ASP A 143 2.09 -4.17 -4.99
CA ASP A 143 2.15 -3.72 -3.59
C ASP A 143 3.05 -2.50 -3.43
N LEU A 144 4.19 -2.47 -4.14
CA LEU A 144 5.09 -1.33 -4.15
C LEU A 144 4.42 -0.10 -4.75
N ALA A 145 3.69 -0.26 -5.86
CA ALA A 145 2.96 0.82 -6.49
C ALA A 145 1.92 1.43 -5.55
N ILE A 146 1.10 0.59 -4.90
CA ILE A 146 0.09 1.03 -3.94
C ILE A 146 0.74 1.67 -2.71
N HIS A 147 1.80 1.08 -2.17
CA HIS A 147 2.55 1.67 -1.07
C HIS A 147 3.13 3.04 -1.46
N THR A 148 3.62 3.18 -2.70
CA THR A 148 4.12 4.45 -3.22
C THR A 148 3.00 5.49 -3.31
N LEU A 149 1.81 5.13 -3.80
CA LEU A 149 0.64 6.02 -3.81
C LEU A 149 0.24 6.47 -2.40
N HIS A 150 0.25 5.57 -1.41
CA HIS A 150 0.01 5.91 -0.01
C HIS A 150 1.08 6.87 0.54
N MET A 151 2.35 6.66 0.21
CA MET A 151 3.44 7.57 0.59
C MET A 151 3.28 8.95 -0.06
N ILE A 152 2.90 9.02 -1.34
CA ILE A 152 2.58 10.27 -2.04
C ILE A 152 1.43 10.99 -1.32
N LYS A 153 0.34 10.28 -1.00
CA LYS A 153 -0.79 10.83 -0.22
C LYS A 153 -0.35 11.38 1.14
N LYS A 154 0.49 10.64 1.87
CA LYS A 154 1.04 11.07 3.17
C LYS A 154 1.90 12.33 3.03
N GLU A 155 2.74 12.41 2.01
CA GLU A 155 3.57 13.58 1.72
C GLU A 155 2.72 14.80 1.33
N LEU A 156 1.67 14.62 0.53
CA LEU A 156 0.69 15.70 0.26
C LEU A 156 0.03 16.20 1.53
N ASN A 157 -0.38 15.29 2.43
CA ASN A 157 -0.97 15.67 3.71
C ASN A 157 0.02 16.45 4.58
N LYS A 158 1.31 16.10 4.61
CA LYS A 158 2.31 16.91 5.32
C LYS A 158 2.43 18.32 4.76
N MET A 159 2.39 18.47 3.44
CA MET A 159 2.43 19.80 2.80
C MET A 159 1.19 20.64 3.09
N LYS A 160 0.02 20.00 3.19
CA LYS A 160 -1.27 20.63 3.54
C LYS A 160 -1.22 21.40 4.87
N TYR A 161 -0.50 20.89 5.86
CA TYR A 161 -0.35 21.52 7.17
C TYR A 161 0.67 22.69 7.21
N SER A 162 1.32 23.01 6.08
CA SER A 162 2.11 24.24 5.93
C SER A 162 1.20 25.38 5.47
N SER A 163 0.73 26.21 6.41
CA SER A 163 -0.36 27.18 6.22
C SER A 163 -0.14 28.22 5.11
N ALA A 164 1.10 28.48 4.70
CA ALA A 164 1.42 29.50 3.68
C ALA A 164 1.14 29.04 2.23
N VAL A 165 1.03 27.73 1.98
CA VAL A 165 1.05 27.16 0.62
C VAL A 165 -0.31 26.60 0.19
N PHE A 166 -1.21 26.33 1.15
CA PHE A 166 -2.46 25.61 0.93
C PHE A 166 -3.46 26.34 0.00
N GLU A 167 -3.58 27.67 0.08
CA GLU A 167 -4.55 28.45 -0.71
C GLU A 167 -4.14 28.64 -2.19
N VAL A 168 -2.88 28.38 -2.54
CA VAL A 168 -2.31 28.71 -3.87
C VAL A 168 -2.13 27.45 -4.74
N LEU A 169 -2.13 26.26 -4.15
CA LEU A 169 -1.88 25.01 -4.86
C LEU A 169 -3.12 24.11 -4.90
N GLU A 170 -3.30 23.40 -6.01
CA GLU A 170 -4.41 22.46 -6.27
C GLU A 170 -4.26 21.13 -5.49
N PHE A 171 -4.06 21.18 -4.18
CA PHE A 171 -3.90 19.99 -3.34
C PHE A 171 -5.12 19.08 -3.36
N GLN A 172 -6.34 19.66 -3.44
CA GLN A 172 -7.59 18.89 -3.51
C GLN A 172 -7.67 18.04 -4.77
N ASN A 173 -7.27 18.58 -5.93
CA ASN A 173 -7.24 17.82 -7.20
C ASN A 173 -6.23 16.67 -7.14
N ALA A 174 -5.06 16.90 -6.53
CA ALA A 174 -4.03 15.88 -6.33
C ALA A 174 -4.53 14.75 -5.42
N GLU A 175 -5.17 15.12 -4.31
CA GLU A 175 -5.71 14.19 -3.32
C GLU A 175 -6.85 13.35 -3.95
N GLN A 176 -7.75 13.98 -4.70
CA GLN A 176 -8.81 13.30 -5.45
C GLN A 176 -8.25 12.39 -6.55
N MET A 177 -7.26 12.84 -7.32
CA MET A 177 -6.60 12.03 -8.34
C MET A 177 -5.98 10.78 -7.73
N ILE A 178 -5.20 10.91 -6.66
CA ILE A 178 -4.57 9.75 -5.99
C ILE A 178 -5.63 8.84 -5.38
N TYR A 179 -6.66 9.41 -4.75
CA TYR A 179 -7.78 8.62 -4.24
C TYR A 179 -8.46 7.83 -5.36
N GLN A 180 -8.70 8.46 -6.52
CA GLN A 180 -9.29 7.81 -7.68
C GLN A 180 -8.37 6.73 -8.27
N ILE A 181 -7.05 6.96 -8.35
CA ILE A 181 -6.10 5.95 -8.82
C ILE A 181 -6.08 4.75 -7.87
N ILE A 182 -6.07 4.99 -6.56
CA ILE A 182 -6.15 3.92 -5.55
C ILE A 182 -7.48 3.17 -5.72
N ARG A 183 -8.61 3.89 -5.81
CA ARG A 183 -9.95 3.32 -5.99
C ARG A 183 -10.06 2.47 -7.27
N ASP A 184 -9.53 2.95 -8.39
CA ASP A 184 -9.55 2.21 -9.65
C ASP A 184 -8.66 0.97 -9.58
N ALA A 185 -7.49 1.06 -8.91
CA ALA A 185 -6.62 -0.09 -8.68
C ALA A 185 -7.31 -1.21 -7.89
N ARG A 186 -8.25 -0.87 -6.98
CA ARG A 186 -9.11 -1.81 -6.25
C ARG A 186 -9.98 -2.67 -7.17
N SER A 187 -10.41 -2.08 -8.27
CA SER A 187 -11.40 -2.65 -9.18
C SER A 187 -10.79 -3.35 -10.40
N SER A 188 -9.49 -3.19 -10.66
CA SER A 188 -8.95 -3.41 -12.01
C SER A 188 -8.32 -4.79 -12.27
N THR A 189 -8.09 -5.62 -11.25
CA THR A 189 -7.34 -6.88 -11.43
C THR A 189 -8.18 -8.10 -11.07
N LYS A 190 -9.13 -8.44 -11.95
CA LYS A 190 -9.92 -9.67 -11.85
C LYS A 190 -9.26 -10.78 -12.67
N VAL A 191 -8.85 -11.86 -12.00
CA VAL A 191 -8.22 -13.02 -12.63
C VAL A 191 -9.09 -14.25 -12.41
N CYS A 192 -9.63 -14.83 -13.47
CA CYS A 192 -10.41 -16.06 -13.39
C CYS A 192 -9.52 -17.31 -13.53
N LEU A 193 -9.84 -18.35 -12.76
CA LEU A 193 -9.24 -19.67 -12.89
C LEU A 193 -10.22 -20.61 -13.59
N LEU A 194 -9.88 -20.97 -14.81
CA LEU A 194 -10.63 -21.90 -15.65
C LEU A 194 -9.91 -23.24 -15.74
N SER A 195 -10.67 -24.32 -15.59
CA SER A 195 -10.18 -25.68 -15.83
C SER A 195 -11.34 -26.66 -15.87
N GLN A 196 -11.08 -27.86 -16.39
CA GLN A 196 -12.03 -28.97 -16.39
C GLN A 196 -12.44 -29.38 -14.98
N ASN A 197 -13.59 -30.02 -14.91
CA ASN A 197 -14.16 -30.54 -13.69
C ASN A 197 -13.21 -31.56 -13.01
N GLY A 198 -13.03 -31.45 -11.69
CA GLY A 198 -12.16 -32.38 -10.94
C GLY A 198 -10.66 -32.31 -11.27
N LYS A 199 -10.20 -31.34 -12.07
CA LYS A 199 -8.77 -31.15 -12.39
C LYS A 199 -8.11 -30.08 -11.52
N GLY A 200 -7.94 -30.35 -10.23
CA GLY A 200 -6.93 -29.72 -9.37
C GLY A 200 -6.94 -28.19 -9.20
N LYS A 201 -7.97 -27.46 -9.66
CA LYS A 201 -8.10 -25.99 -9.52
C LYS A 201 -7.97 -25.56 -8.05
N SER A 202 -8.88 -26.08 -7.25
CA SER A 202 -8.96 -25.86 -5.82
C SER A 202 -7.65 -26.28 -5.16
N PHE A 203 -7.06 -27.42 -5.57
CA PHE A 203 -5.78 -27.87 -5.03
C PHE A 203 -4.64 -26.86 -5.25
N ILE A 204 -4.40 -26.43 -6.50
CA ILE A 204 -3.30 -25.51 -6.83
C ILE A 204 -3.53 -24.17 -6.15
N LEU A 205 -4.76 -23.66 -6.18
CA LEU A 205 -5.11 -22.39 -5.57
C LEU A 205 -4.94 -22.45 -4.05
N ASN A 206 -5.41 -23.52 -3.40
CA ASN A 206 -5.20 -23.76 -1.98
C ASN A 206 -3.72 -23.79 -1.63
N LEU A 207 -2.91 -24.49 -2.43
CA LEU A 207 -1.49 -24.58 -2.19
C LEU A 207 -0.84 -23.20 -2.34
N LEU A 208 -1.18 -22.44 -3.40
CA LEU A 208 -0.71 -21.05 -3.58
C LEU A 208 -1.12 -20.13 -2.43
N LEU A 209 -2.38 -20.19 -1.97
CA LEU A 209 -2.88 -19.41 -0.83
C LEU A 209 -2.16 -19.77 0.46
N LEU A 210 -1.99 -21.06 0.76
CA LEU A 210 -1.24 -21.53 1.91
C LEU A 210 0.21 -21.06 1.88
N MET A 211 0.83 -21.08 0.69
CA MET A 211 2.20 -20.59 0.50
C MET A 211 2.30 -19.06 0.67
N THR A 212 1.18 -18.35 0.49
CA THR A 212 1.14 -16.89 0.51
C THR A 212 0.39 -16.27 1.70
N ALA A 213 -0.07 -17.08 2.65
CA ALA A 213 -0.79 -16.64 3.86
C ALA A 213 0.11 -15.88 4.86
N ASP A 214 -0.42 -14.85 5.51
CA ASP A 214 0.31 -14.07 6.52
C ASP A 214 0.70 -14.92 7.74
N THR A 215 1.78 -14.55 8.43
CA THR A 215 2.20 -15.27 9.65
C THR A 215 1.24 -14.99 10.80
N ASP A 216 1.21 -15.85 11.82
CA ASP A 216 0.41 -15.57 13.02
C ASP A 216 0.81 -14.23 13.65
N GLU A 217 2.10 -13.87 13.65
CA GLU A 217 2.55 -12.56 14.15
C GLU A 217 2.06 -11.40 13.28
N GLU A 218 2.17 -11.48 11.95
CA GLU A 218 1.64 -10.46 11.02
C GLU A 218 0.12 -10.33 11.21
N TYR A 219 -0.59 -11.45 11.31
CA TYR A 219 -2.02 -11.54 11.53
C TYR A 219 -2.45 -10.91 12.87
N GLN A 220 -1.74 -11.21 13.96
CA GLN A 220 -1.97 -10.60 15.28
C GLN A 220 -1.63 -9.11 15.29
N GLU A 221 -0.57 -8.68 14.61
CA GLU A 221 -0.14 -7.28 14.57
C GLU A 221 -1.20 -6.41 13.89
N TYR A 222 -1.84 -6.90 12.82
CA TYR A 222 -2.99 -6.22 12.22
C TYR A 222 -4.12 -6.02 13.23
N ILE A 223 -4.47 -7.03 14.01
CA ILE A 223 -5.55 -6.92 15.00
C ILE A 223 -5.17 -6.01 16.15
N LYS A 224 -3.94 -6.12 16.67
CA LYS A 224 -3.45 -5.30 17.79
C LYS A 224 -3.42 -3.81 17.46
N ASN A 225 -3.04 -3.46 16.23
CA ASN A 225 -3.07 -2.07 15.75
C ASN A 225 -4.50 -1.55 15.56
N ASN A 226 -5.49 -2.43 15.58
CA ASN A 226 -6.92 -2.14 15.48
C ASN A 226 -7.68 -2.56 16.76
N GLU A 227 -6.99 -2.56 17.92
CA GLU A 227 -7.44 -2.82 19.31
C GLU A 227 -8.75 -3.62 19.52
N ASP A 228 -8.68 -4.93 19.84
CA ASP A 228 -9.74 -5.75 20.50
C ASP A 228 -11.19 -5.59 19.96
N ILE A 229 -11.37 -5.25 18.68
CA ILE A 229 -12.68 -4.98 18.06
C ILE A 229 -13.54 -6.25 17.86
N LEU A 230 -12.93 -7.44 17.90
CA LEU A 230 -13.59 -8.71 17.59
C LEU A 230 -13.99 -9.47 18.87
N PRO A 231 -15.24 -9.94 19.01
CA PRO A 231 -16.34 -9.81 18.04
C PRO A 231 -16.89 -8.38 17.94
N LEU A 232 -17.32 -8.00 16.72
CA LEU A 232 -17.76 -6.65 16.40
C LEU A 232 -18.98 -6.21 17.21
N THR A 233 -18.98 -4.95 17.62
CA THR A 233 -20.16 -4.27 18.18
C THR A 233 -20.72 -3.28 17.17
N GLN A 234 -21.97 -2.85 17.39
CA GLN A 234 -22.59 -1.82 16.55
C GLN A 234 -21.81 -0.50 16.56
N GLU A 235 -21.23 -0.14 17.71
CA GLU A 235 -20.39 1.06 17.85
C GLU A 235 -19.10 0.96 17.01
N HIS A 236 -18.50 -0.23 16.91
CA HIS A 236 -17.31 -0.45 16.07
C HIS A 236 -17.60 -0.17 14.59
N LEU A 237 -18.78 -0.60 14.09
CA LEU A 237 -19.19 -0.44 12.68
C LEU A 237 -19.76 0.94 12.35
N MET A 238 -20.16 1.71 13.36
CA MET A 238 -20.55 3.12 13.20
C MET A 238 -19.38 4.10 13.31
N GLY A 239 -18.23 3.65 13.81
CA GLY A 239 -17.02 4.45 14.02
C GLY A 239 -16.13 4.62 12.79
N ASN A 240 -14.82 4.78 13.00
CA ASN A 240 -13.84 5.01 11.93
C ASN A 240 -13.87 3.91 10.86
N ALA A 241 -14.09 4.29 9.60
CA ALA A 241 -14.15 3.40 8.44
C ALA A 241 -12.91 2.51 8.25
N GLU A 242 -11.74 2.91 8.79
CA GLU A 242 -10.51 2.12 8.70
C GLU A 242 -10.53 0.83 9.55
N MET A 243 -11.46 0.73 10.52
CA MET A 243 -11.58 -0.37 11.49
C MET A 243 -12.63 -1.42 11.12
N ILE A 244 -13.37 -1.21 10.03
CA ILE A 244 -14.45 -2.10 9.59
C ILE A 244 -13.83 -3.28 8.81
N PRO A 245 -14.12 -4.54 9.17
CA PRO A 245 -13.69 -5.70 8.38
C PRO A 245 -14.21 -5.61 6.95
N GLU A 246 -13.41 -6.08 5.98
CA GLU A 246 -13.67 -5.80 4.56
C GLU A 246 -15.02 -6.36 4.09
N VAL A 247 -15.48 -7.47 4.67
CA VAL A 247 -16.79 -8.06 4.39
C VAL A 247 -17.97 -7.14 4.73
N PHE A 248 -17.85 -6.33 5.79
CA PHE A 248 -18.86 -5.37 6.18
C PHE A 248 -18.67 -4.02 5.50
N ALA A 249 -17.42 -3.61 5.25
CA ALA A 249 -17.11 -2.38 4.53
C ALA A 249 -17.77 -2.38 3.15
N GLU A 250 -17.61 -3.48 2.39
CA GLU A 250 -18.20 -3.61 1.05
C GLU A 250 -19.73 -3.51 1.06
N GLU A 251 -20.38 -4.03 2.10
CA GLU A 251 -21.84 -3.97 2.20
C GLU A 251 -22.31 -2.58 2.64
N LEU A 252 -21.56 -1.91 3.52
CA LEU A 252 -21.87 -0.55 3.98
C LEU A 252 -21.60 0.52 2.91
N GLU A 253 -20.63 0.30 2.01
CA GLU A 253 -20.37 1.16 0.84
C GLU A 253 -21.60 1.27 -0.07
N LYS A 254 -22.43 0.22 -0.19
CA LYS A 254 -23.69 0.24 -0.97
C LYS A 254 -24.71 1.26 -0.44
N TYR A 255 -24.53 1.70 0.81
CA TYR A 255 -25.48 2.54 1.54
C TYR A 255 -24.88 3.90 1.93
N GLU A 256 -23.71 4.27 1.41
CA GLU A 256 -23.00 5.51 1.78
C GLU A 256 -23.77 6.79 1.39
N ASP A 257 -24.52 6.76 0.29
CA ASP A 257 -25.10 7.98 -0.30
C ASP A 257 -26.61 8.20 -0.02
N GLU A 258 -27.34 7.23 0.55
CA GLU A 258 -28.82 7.26 0.49
C GLU A 258 -29.59 6.89 1.78
N ILE A 259 -28.95 6.71 2.94
CA ILE A 259 -29.64 6.14 4.11
C ILE A 259 -29.52 6.98 5.40
N ASP A 260 -30.66 7.20 6.08
CA ASP A 260 -30.73 7.80 7.41
C ASP A 260 -29.97 6.96 8.46
N SER A 261 -29.37 7.63 9.44
CA SER A 261 -28.49 7.01 10.44
C SER A 261 -29.13 5.85 11.22
N ASP A 262 -30.46 5.89 11.42
CA ASP A 262 -31.18 4.85 12.15
C ASP A 262 -31.43 3.60 11.30
N HIS A 263 -31.62 3.74 9.98
CA HIS A 263 -31.75 2.59 9.09
C HIS A 263 -30.39 1.93 8.84
N LYS A 264 -29.30 2.73 8.77
CA LYS A 264 -27.91 2.21 8.76
C LYS A 264 -27.60 1.39 10.03
N LYS A 265 -28.07 1.84 11.20
CA LYS A 265 -27.96 1.09 12.46
C LYS A 265 -28.70 -0.24 12.41
N GLU A 266 -29.90 -0.29 11.83
CA GLU A 266 -30.67 -1.51 11.69
C GLU A 266 -29.96 -2.53 10.79
N ILE A 267 -29.42 -2.08 9.65
CA ILE A 267 -28.61 -2.90 8.74
C ILE A 267 -27.40 -3.49 9.47
N ILE A 268 -26.64 -2.66 10.17
CA ILE A 268 -25.48 -3.09 10.97
C ILE A 268 -25.88 -4.13 12.03
N THR A 269 -27.02 -3.94 12.69
CA THR A 269 -27.49 -4.87 13.72
C THR A 269 -27.82 -6.24 13.12
N LYS A 270 -28.51 -6.27 11.96
CA LYS A 270 -28.80 -7.51 11.24
C LYS A 270 -27.52 -8.20 10.75
N MET A 271 -26.54 -7.44 10.27
CA MET A 271 -25.23 -7.97 9.88
C MET A 271 -24.52 -8.69 11.02
N ILE A 272 -24.46 -8.08 12.20
CA ILE A 272 -23.83 -8.68 13.38
C ILE A 272 -24.59 -9.93 13.81
N GLN A 273 -25.93 -9.90 13.80
CA GLN A 273 -26.77 -11.05 14.16
C GLN A 273 -26.61 -12.24 13.20
N ASN A 274 -26.38 -11.97 11.91
CA ASN A 274 -26.16 -12.98 10.88
C ASN A 274 -24.68 -13.39 10.72
N CYS A 275 -23.81 -12.99 11.66
CA CYS A 275 -22.39 -13.27 11.62
C CYS A 275 -22.01 -14.41 12.57
N ASP A 276 -21.50 -15.50 12.01
CA ASP A 276 -20.89 -16.60 12.76
C ASP A 276 -19.39 -16.35 12.96
N TYR A 277 -18.90 -16.54 14.18
CA TYR A 277 -17.47 -16.39 14.51
C TYR A 277 -16.79 -17.75 14.69
N THR A 278 -15.46 -17.80 14.58
CA THR A 278 -14.65 -19.01 14.87
C THR A 278 -14.99 -19.65 16.22
N SER A 279 -15.35 -18.86 17.23
CA SER A 279 -15.78 -19.35 18.55
C SER A 279 -17.05 -20.19 18.56
N SER A 280 -17.82 -20.20 17.46
CA SER A 280 -18.98 -21.10 17.31
C SER A 280 -18.58 -22.57 17.18
N VAL A 281 -17.32 -22.85 16.81
CA VAL A 281 -16.79 -24.22 16.72
C VAL A 281 -16.33 -24.69 18.10
N SER A 282 -16.83 -25.84 18.54
CA SER A 282 -16.39 -26.45 19.80
C SER A 282 -14.88 -26.71 19.80
N GLU A 283 -14.21 -26.51 20.94
CA GLU A 283 -12.77 -26.74 21.10
C GLU A 283 -12.34 -28.15 20.67
N ASN A 284 -13.14 -29.18 20.96
CA ASN A 284 -12.87 -30.56 20.56
C ASN A 284 -12.83 -30.72 19.03
N LYS A 285 -13.85 -30.23 18.32
CA LYS A 285 -13.90 -30.26 16.84
C LYS A 285 -12.71 -29.48 16.25
N MET A 286 -12.40 -28.30 16.79
CA MET A 286 -11.24 -27.51 16.33
C MET A 286 -9.92 -28.28 16.53
N SER A 287 -9.72 -28.92 17.68
CA SER A 287 -8.52 -29.73 17.96
C SER A 287 -8.37 -30.90 16.99
N GLU A 288 -9.46 -31.58 16.63
CA GLU A 288 -9.45 -32.65 15.63
C GLU A 288 -9.06 -32.14 14.24
N MET A 289 -9.60 -30.98 13.84
CA MET A 289 -9.27 -30.34 12.57
C MET A 289 -7.80 -29.94 12.48
N ILE A 290 -7.23 -29.40 13.57
CA ILE A 290 -5.80 -29.06 13.67
C ILE A 290 -4.93 -30.30 13.52
N LYS A 291 -5.24 -31.39 14.25
CA LYS A 291 -4.48 -32.66 14.16
C LYS A 291 -4.50 -33.25 12.75
N ALA A 292 -5.64 -33.20 12.07
CA ALA A 292 -5.77 -33.66 10.68
C ALA A 292 -4.89 -32.83 9.72
N GLU A 293 -4.78 -31.54 9.98
CA GLU A 293 -3.95 -30.62 9.20
C GLU A 293 -2.46 -30.82 9.45
N GLU A 294 -2.02 -30.99 10.71
CA GLU A 294 -0.65 -31.34 11.07
C GLU A 294 -0.19 -32.63 10.37
N LYS A 295 -1.05 -33.64 10.34
CA LYS A 295 -0.79 -34.90 9.62
C LYS A 295 -0.60 -34.68 8.12
N SER A 296 -1.41 -33.82 7.52
CA SER A 296 -1.28 -33.44 6.10
C SER A 296 0.07 -32.77 5.85
N PHE A 297 0.44 -31.77 6.65
CA PHE A 297 1.74 -31.08 6.51
C PHE A 297 2.93 -32.02 6.71
N SER A 298 2.84 -32.97 7.63
CA SER A 298 3.88 -33.99 7.81
C SER A 298 4.07 -34.84 6.55
N ALA A 299 2.99 -35.19 5.84
CA ALA A 299 3.08 -35.94 4.59
C ALA A 299 3.74 -35.12 3.47
N LEU A 300 3.42 -33.82 3.38
CA LEU A 300 4.03 -32.90 2.41
C LEU A 300 5.54 -32.79 2.59
N LYS A 301 6.00 -32.67 3.85
CA LYS A 301 7.43 -32.63 4.19
C LYS A 301 8.21 -33.88 3.77
N GLN A 302 7.54 -35.03 3.72
CA GLN A 302 8.13 -36.32 3.39
C GLN A 302 8.20 -36.57 1.87
N TYR A 303 7.61 -35.70 1.04
CA TYR A 303 7.53 -35.89 -0.41
C TYR A 303 8.91 -36.03 -1.07
N CYS A 304 9.84 -35.12 -0.78
CA CYS A 304 11.21 -35.18 -1.33
C CYS A 304 12.03 -36.41 -0.88
N ASN A 305 11.52 -37.20 0.08
CA ASN A 305 12.13 -38.44 0.55
C ASN A 305 11.53 -39.69 -0.10
N GLY A 306 10.78 -39.54 -1.20
CA GLY A 306 10.21 -40.66 -1.97
C GLY A 306 8.96 -41.30 -1.37
N GLN A 307 8.29 -40.61 -0.43
CA GLN A 307 7.05 -41.11 0.18
C GLN A 307 5.81 -40.61 -0.57
N SER A 308 4.75 -41.43 -0.56
CA SER A 308 3.53 -41.18 -1.33
C SER A 308 2.63 -40.11 -0.70
N LEU A 309 2.12 -39.18 -1.50
CA LEU A 309 1.22 -38.08 -1.11
C LEU A 309 -0.23 -38.49 -0.79
N ARG A 310 -0.51 -39.77 -0.52
CA ARG A 310 -1.89 -40.27 -0.31
C ARG A 310 -2.65 -39.60 0.84
N HIS A 311 -2.00 -38.77 1.66
CA HIS A 311 -2.54 -38.24 2.91
C HIS A 311 -2.56 -36.70 2.99
N PHE A 312 -2.20 -35.96 1.93
CA PHE A 312 -2.23 -34.50 1.98
C PHE A 312 -3.66 -33.96 1.73
N GLN A 313 -4.28 -33.32 2.72
CA GLN A 313 -5.64 -32.77 2.63
C GLN A 313 -5.77 -31.33 3.19
N SER A 314 -4.93 -30.39 2.75
CA SER A 314 -5.05 -28.98 3.18
C SER A 314 -5.76 -28.11 2.13
N TYR A 315 -7.09 -28.18 2.11
CA TYR A 315 -7.88 -27.52 1.07
C TYR A 315 -8.85 -26.49 1.65
N LEU A 316 -8.58 -25.18 1.55
CA LEU A 316 -9.59 -24.13 1.79
C LEU A 316 -10.79 -24.36 0.85
N LEU A 317 -10.53 -24.57 -0.43
CA LEU A 317 -11.50 -24.89 -1.49
C LEU A 317 -11.66 -26.40 -1.67
N PRO A 318 -12.87 -26.98 -1.63
CA PRO A 318 -13.06 -28.43 -1.66
C PRO A 318 -12.51 -29.09 -2.94
N GLU A 319 -11.83 -30.24 -2.81
CA GLU A 319 -11.46 -31.08 -3.95
C GLU A 319 -12.67 -31.95 -4.37
N LYS A 320 -13.10 -31.86 -5.64
CA LYS A 320 -14.14 -32.75 -6.19
C LYS A 320 -13.56 -34.16 -6.43
N GLY A 321 -13.57 -35.03 -5.41
CA GLY A 321 -12.99 -36.39 -5.49
C GLY A 321 -13.86 -37.53 -4.94
N THR A 322 -14.19 -38.49 -5.81
CA THR A 322 -14.80 -39.84 -5.65
C THR A 322 -16.03 -40.07 -4.75
N LYS A 323 -17.16 -40.36 -5.40
CA LYS A 323 -18.42 -40.95 -4.88
C LYS A 323 -19.05 -40.25 -3.66
N ARG A 324 -19.46 -38.98 -3.83
CA ARG A 324 -20.58 -38.25 -3.15
C ARG A 324 -20.43 -36.73 -3.29
N ALA A 325 -19.22 -36.22 -3.58
CA ALA A 325 -18.93 -34.80 -3.82
C ALA A 325 -19.58 -34.19 -5.09
N TYR A 326 -20.31 -34.99 -5.88
CA TYR A 326 -21.00 -34.58 -7.11
C TYR A 326 -22.47 -34.21 -6.91
N MET A 327 -22.98 -34.21 -5.67
CA MET A 327 -24.40 -33.99 -5.40
C MET A 327 -24.80 -32.52 -5.19
N ALA A 328 -23.82 -31.61 -5.11
CA ALA A 328 -24.09 -30.17 -4.98
C ALA A 328 -24.82 -29.64 -6.22
N THR A 329 -26.01 -29.08 -6.02
CA THR A 329 -26.88 -28.52 -7.07
C THR A 329 -26.52 -27.09 -7.46
N THR A 330 -25.75 -26.39 -6.62
CA THR A 330 -25.08 -25.14 -6.98
C THR A 330 -23.64 -25.40 -7.35
N LYS A 331 -23.33 -25.13 -8.61
CA LYS A 331 -21.96 -24.96 -9.07
C LYS A 331 -21.66 -23.46 -9.05
N THR A 332 -21.59 -22.88 -7.86
CA THR A 332 -21.34 -21.45 -7.67
C THR A 332 -19.85 -21.13 -7.77
N VAL A 333 -19.58 -19.92 -8.25
CA VAL A 333 -18.25 -19.30 -8.30
C VAL A 333 -17.77 -18.95 -6.89
N VAL A 334 -16.48 -19.13 -6.61
CA VAL A 334 -15.87 -18.63 -5.37
C VAL A 334 -14.92 -17.49 -5.70
N ARG A 335 -15.19 -16.31 -5.15
CA ARG A 335 -14.31 -15.14 -5.26
C ARG A 335 -13.38 -15.09 -4.06
N LEU A 336 -12.09 -14.93 -4.33
CA LEU A 336 -11.05 -14.78 -3.32
C LEU A 336 -10.52 -13.35 -3.39
N ARG A 337 -10.55 -12.65 -2.26
CA ARG A 337 -10.04 -11.29 -2.10
C ARG A 337 -9.08 -11.20 -0.94
N TYR A 338 -8.25 -10.15 -0.93
CA TYR A 338 -7.43 -9.87 0.22
C TYR A 338 -8.30 -9.41 1.40
N GLY A 339 -8.10 -10.00 2.57
CA GLY A 339 -8.67 -9.50 3.82
C GLY A 339 -7.60 -9.55 4.91
N ARG A 340 -7.63 -8.60 5.85
CA ARG A 340 -6.69 -8.60 6.98
C ARG A 340 -6.86 -9.80 7.89
N ILE A 341 -8.09 -10.32 7.94
CA ILE A 341 -8.44 -11.55 8.62
C ILE A 341 -9.13 -12.54 7.68
N TYR A 342 -9.20 -13.81 8.07
CA TYR A 342 -10.04 -14.78 7.37
C TYR A 342 -11.51 -14.44 7.61
N GLN A 343 -12.25 -14.21 6.54
CA GLN A 343 -13.68 -13.90 6.60
C GLN A 343 -14.35 -14.36 5.31
N MET A 344 -15.66 -14.55 5.35
CA MET A 344 -16.44 -15.00 4.21
C MET A 344 -17.84 -14.39 4.26
N LYS A 345 -18.38 -14.02 3.10
CA LYS A 345 -19.81 -13.73 2.93
C LYS A 345 -20.43 -14.66 1.91
N ILE A 346 -21.70 -14.95 2.14
CA ILE A 346 -22.53 -15.73 1.24
C ILE A 346 -23.82 -14.97 1.02
N GLU A 347 -24.05 -14.58 -0.22
CA GLU A 347 -25.29 -13.93 -0.64
C GLU A 347 -26.23 -15.01 -1.19
N TYR A 348 -27.47 -15.05 -0.68
CA TYR A 348 -28.52 -15.90 -1.20
C TYR A 348 -29.37 -15.16 -2.24
N MET A 349 -29.84 -15.87 -3.24
CA MET A 349 -30.72 -15.32 -4.27
C MET A 349 -32.00 -14.76 -3.65
N SER A 350 -32.49 -13.63 -4.18
CA SER A 350 -33.80 -13.10 -3.77
C SER A 350 -34.93 -14.03 -4.23
N LYS A 351 -36.11 -13.85 -3.65
CA LYS A 351 -37.33 -14.56 -4.08
C LYS A 351 -37.53 -14.48 -5.59
N GLU A 352 -37.41 -13.27 -6.11
CA GLU A 352 -37.61 -12.97 -7.52
C GLU A 352 -36.55 -13.65 -8.38
N ASP A 353 -35.27 -13.60 -7.98
CA ASP A 353 -34.19 -14.28 -8.69
C ASP A 353 -34.42 -15.80 -8.75
N LEU A 354 -34.79 -16.41 -7.61
CA LEU A 354 -35.09 -17.84 -7.53
C LEU A 354 -36.27 -18.24 -8.42
N GLN A 355 -37.37 -17.49 -8.34
CA GLN A 355 -38.57 -17.74 -9.14
C GLN A 355 -38.28 -17.60 -10.65
N ASN A 356 -37.54 -16.56 -11.04
CA ASN A 356 -37.17 -16.35 -12.44
C ASN A 356 -36.27 -17.48 -12.96
N GLN A 357 -35.26 -17.89 -12.21
CA GLN A 357 -34.41 -19.03 -12.61
C GLN A 357 -35.19 -20.34 -12.71
N LEU A 358 -36.04 -20.63 -11.72
CA LEU A 358 -36.84 -21.85 -11.72
C LEU A 358 -37.88 -21.87 -12.85
N TYR A 359 -38.32 -20.71 -13.31
CA TYR A 359 -39.26 -20.59 -14.43
C TYR A 359 -38.64 -20.96 -15.78
N GLU A 360 -37.31 -20.88 -15.95
CA GLU A 360 -36.62 -21.38 -17.15
C GLU A 360 -36.91 -22.87 -17.39
N LEU A 361 -37.12 -23.66 -16.33
CA LEU A 361 -37.52 -25.07 -16.44
C LEU A 361 -38.89 -25.21 -17.13
N VAL A 362 -39.83 -24.31 -16.84
CA VAL A 362 -41.17 -24.29 -17.43
C VAL A 362 -41.09 -23.93 -18.90
N GLU A 363 -40.28 -22.94 -19.27
CA GLU A 363 -40.05 -22.56 -20.66
C GLU A 363 -39.43 -23.70 -21.47
N LEU A 364 -38.45 -24.40 -20.90
CA LEU A 364 -37.86 -25.58 -21.54
C LEU A 364 -38.85 -26.72 -21.71
N ALA A 365 -39.71 -26.97 -20.72
CA ALA A 365 -40.75 -27.99 -20.82
C ALA A 365 -41.72 -27.67 -21.98
N ARG A 366 -42.12 -26.40 -22.14
CA ARG A 366 -42.95 -25.95 -23.28
C ARG A 366 -42.24 -26.15 -24.62
N ASN A 367 -40.99 -25.71 -24.72
CA ASN A 367 -40.19 -25.84 -25.94
C ASN A 367 -40.02 -27.32 -26.34
N ARG A 368 -39.83 -28.22 -25.38
CA ARG A 368 -39.77 -29.67 -25.63
C ARG A 368 -41.08 -30.22 -26.16
N GLU A 369 -42.20 -29.80 -25.61
CA GLU A 369 -43.51 -30.23 -26.10
C GLU A 369 -43.75 -29.75 -27.55
N GLU A 370 -43.34 -28.53 -27.87
CA GLU A 370 -43.36 -27.99 -29.24
C GLU A 370 -42.40 -28.73 -30.18
N ASN A 371 -41.20 -29.06 -29.72
CA ASN A 371 -40.21 -29.83 -30.49
C ASN A 371 -40.69 -31.26 -30.76
N LYS A 372 -41.30 -31.93 -29.76
CA LYS A 372 -41.95 -33.24 -29.93
C LYS A 372 -43.08 -33.18 -30.96
N ARG A 373 -43.90 -32.12 -30.95
CA ARG A 373 -44.98 -31.91 -31.94
C ARG A 373 -44.45 -31.62 -33.35
N SER A 374 -43.29 -30.98 -33.47
CA SER A 374 -42.66 -30.62 -34.75
C SER A 374 -41.65 -31.65 -35.29
N GLY A 375 -41.39 -32.73 -34.55
CA GLY A 375 -40.48 -33.81 -34.96
C GLY A 375 -38.99 -33.44 -34.91
N LYS A 376 -38.61 -32.40 -34.15
CA LYS A 376 -37.20 -32.04 -33.94
C LYS A 376 -36.59 -32.86 -32.82
N GLU A 377 -35.37 -33.37 -33.04
CA GLU A 377 -34.60 -34.04 -31.98
C GLU A 377 -34.11 -33.02 -30.94
N GLU A 378 -34.22 -33.38 -29.65
CA GLU A 378 -33.70 -32.57 -28.55
C GLU A 378 -32.16 -32.56 -28.57
N ASN A 379 -31.57 -31.39 -28.31
CA ASN A 379 -30.12 -31.29 -28.18
C ASN A 379 -29.69 -31.85 -26.81
N LYS A 380 -28.61 -32.65 -26.76
CA LYS A 380 -28.03 -33.18 -25.52
C LYS A 380 -27.75 -32.10 -24.45
N GLN A 381 -27.48 -30.87 -24.88
CA GLN A 381 -27.27 -29.74 -23.97
C GLN A 381 -28.58 -29.31 -23.28
N GLU A 382 -29.70 -29.27 -24.00
CA GLU A 382 -31.04 -28.98 -23.46
C GLU A 382 -31.52 -30.09 -22.52
N GLU A 383 -31.19 -31.35 -22.83
CA GLU A 383 -31.42 -32.51 -21.95
C GLU A 383 -30.78 -32.33 -20.58
N ARG A 384 -29.49 -31.99 -20.57
CA ARG A 384 -28.70 -31.80 -19.35
C ARG A 384 -29.16 -30.56 -18.57
N HIS A 385 -29.44 -29.47 -19.27
CA HIS A 385 -29.94 -28.22 -18.70
C HIS A 385 -31.24 -28.46 -17.91
N HIS A 386 -32.22 -29.12 -18.54
CA HIS A 386 -33.48 -29.46 -17.90
C HIS A 386 -33.29 -30.34 -16.66
N MET A 387 -32.44 -31.36 -16.72
CA MET A 387 -32.22 -32.26 -15.58
C MET A 387 -31.63 -31.53 -14.36
N ALA A 388 -30.75 -30.54 -14.57
CA ALA A 388 -30.20 -29.75 -13.48
C ALA A 388 -31.21 -28.78 -12.88
N LEU A 389 -31.95 -28.04 -13.72
CA LEU A 389 -33.00 -27.14 -13.25
C LEU A 389 -34.13 -27.91 -12.55
N LYS A 390 -34.51 -29.08 -13.06
CA LYS A 390 -35.47 -29.99 -12.43
C LYS A 390 -35.05 -30.36 -11.00
N LYS A 391 -33.81 -30.78 -10.81
CA LYS A 391 -33.31 -31.12 -9.47
C LYS A 391 -33.34 -29.91 -8.53
N ARG A 392 -32.97 -28.72 -9.02
CA ARG A 392 -33.04 -27.48 -8.23
C ARG A 392 -34.48 -27.11 -7.87
N PHE A 393 -35.40 -27.28 -8.81
CA PHE A 393 -36.83 -27.07 -8.61
C PHE A 393 -37.40 -28.02 -7.54
N GLU A 394 -37.05 -29.30 -7.58
CA GLU A 394 -37.46 -30.31 -6.58
C GLU A 394 -36.96 -29.97 -5.16
N ILE A 395 -35.76 -29.39 -5.05
CA ILE A 395 -35.17 -29.01 -3.75
C ILE A 395 -35.84 -27.75 -3.19
N LEU A 396 -36.02 -26.72 -4.01
CA LEU A 396 -36.39 -25.38 -3.55
C LEU A 396 -37.90 -25.15 -3.46
N THR A 397 -38.73 -26.01 -4.05
CA THR A 397 -40.18 -25.78 -4.16
C THR A 397 -41.01 -26.82 -3.39
N ARG A 398 -42.29 -26.50 -3.20
CA ARG A 398 -43.26 -27.41 -2.56
C ARG A 398 -44.05 -28.28 -3.53
N HIS A 399 -43.95 -28.01 -4.83
CA HIS A 399 -44.83 -28.57 -5.87
C HIS A 399 -44.74 -30.10 -6.01
N PHE A 400 -43.67 -30.74 -5.51
CA PHE A 400 -43.43 -32.18 -5.73
C PHE A 400 -43.01 -32.98 -4.48
N GLN A 401 -43.36 -32.52 -3.27
CA GLN A 401 -42.90 -33.15 -2.02
C GLN A 401 -43.52 -34.53 -1.71
N GLN A 402 -44.52 -35.01 -2.48
CA GLN A 402 -45.27 -36.22 -2.12
C GLN A 402 -45.44 -37.30 -3.20
N CYS A 403 -45.15 -37.09 -4.50
CA CYS A 403 -45.16 -38.13 -5.53
C CYS A 403 -44.37 -37.67 -6.78
N SER A 404 -44.01 -38.62 -7.65
CA SER A 404 -43.21 -38.45 -8.89
C SER A 404 -43.46 -37.14 -9.62
N PHE A 405 -42.38 -36.43 -9.97
CA PHE A 405 -42.40 -35.23 -10.81
C PHE A 405 -43.23 -35.43 -12.08
N ASP A 406 -44.30 -34.66 -12.21
CA ASP A 406 -45.18 -34.64 -13.39
C ASP A 406 -44.88 -33.41 -14.24
N GLU A 407 -44.46 -33.62 -15.49
CA GLU A 407 -44.21 -32.53 -16.44
C GLU A 407 -45.49 -31.75 -16.78
N GLU A 408 -46.68 -32.35 -16.67
CA GLU A 408 -47.95 -31.66 -16.93
C GLU A 408 -48.26 -30.57 -15.90
N ASP A 409 -47.81 -30.73 -14.66
CA ASP A 409 -48.00 -29.75 -13.59
C ASP A 409 -47.09 -28.53 -13.76
N LEU A 410 -45.88 -28.71 -14.30
CA LEU A 410 -44.99 -27.61 -14.68
C LEU A 410 -45.64 -26.69 -15.72
N LEU A 411 -46.32 -27.26 -16.71
CA LEU A 411 -46.91 -26.50 -17.82
C LEU A 411 -48.05 -25.59 -17.37
N LYS A 412 -48.68 -25.88 -16.22
CA LYS A 412 -49.74 -25.05 -15.60
C LYS A 412 -49.20 -23.74 -14.99
N ILE A 413 -47.89 -23.61 -14.81
CA ILE A 413 -47.26 -22.42 -14.21
C ILE A 413 -47.17 -21.32 -15.27
N GLU A 414 -48.06 -20.32 -15.20
CA GLU A 414 -48.10 -19.25 -16.20
C GLU A 414 -47.00 -18.21 -16.04
N LYS A 415 -46.54 -17.91 -14.81
CA LYS A 415 -45.56 -16.84 -14.53
C LYS A 415 -44.57 -17.27 -13.44
N PRO A 416 -43.37 -16.64 -13.36
CA PRO A 416 -42.37 -16.96 -12.34
C PRO A 416 -42.90 -16.89 -10.90
N ASN A 417 -43.69 -15.86 -10.59
CA ASN A 417 -44.26 -15.65 -9.26
C ASN A 417 -45.30 -16.71 -8.82
N CYS A 418 -45.75 -17.58 -9.73
CA CYS A 418 -46.60 -18.72 -9.40
C CYS A 418 -45.83 -19.92 -8.80
N ILE A 419 -44.49 -19.87 -8.81
CA ILE A 419 -43.65 -20.90 -8.21
C ILE A 419 -43.60 -20.69 -6.69
N LEU A 420 -44.08 -21.67 -5.93
CA LEU A 420 -44.14 -21.64 -4.48
C LEU A 420 -42.86 -22.25 -3.90
N LEU A 421 -42.04 -21.40 -3.27
CA LEU A 421 -40.83 -21.81 -2.58
C LEU A 421 -41.15 -22.55 -1.27
N ASN A 422 -40.18 -23.34 -0.81
CA ASN A 422 -40.29 -24.01 0.48
C ASN A 422 -40.26 -22.98 1.64
N GLU A 423 -40.97 -23.29 2.71
CA GLU A 423 -41.07 -22.48 3.95
C GLU A 423 -39.69 -22.20 4.54
N GLU A 424 -38.78 -23.18 4.46
CA GLU A 424 -37.40 -23.02 4.90
C GLU A 424 -36.61 -22.04 4.03
N VAL A 425 -36.89 -22.00 2.71
CA VAL A 425 -36.22 -21.09 1.76
C VAL A 425 -36.61 -19.64 2.02
N ASP A 426 -37.88 -19.40 2.37
CA ASP A 426 -38.39 -18.07 2.73
C ASP A 426 -37.64 -17.46 3.94
N THR A 427 -36.96 -18.28 4.77
CA THR A 427 -36.21 -17.80 5.94
C THR A 427 -34.84 -17.20 5.61
N PHE A 428 -34.28 -17.51 4.43
CA PHE A 428 -32.94 -17.05 4.05
C PHE A 428 -32.86 -16.45 2.64
N GLU A 429 -33.93 -16.45 1.84
CA GLU A 429 -33.94 -15.79 0.54
C GLU A 429 -33.58 -14.30 0.64
N GLY A 430 -32.74 -13.81 -0.27
CA GLY A 430 -32.23 -12.43 -0.28
C GLY A 430 -31.38 -12.02 0.93
N SER A 431 -31.11 -12.94 1.85
CA SER A 431 -30.26 -12.67 3.02
C SER A 431 -28.77 -12.84 2.67
N THR A 432 -27.91 -12.26 3.51
CA THR A 432 -26.47 -12.49 3.47
C THR A 432 -26.02 -13.10 4.80
N ALA A 433 -25.29 -14.21 4.72
CA ALA A 433 -24.64 -14.84 5.86
C ALA A 433 -23.16 -14.44 5.92
N TYR A 434 -22.68 -14.10 7.11
CA TYR A 434 -21.32 -13.65 7.35
C TYR A 434 -20.58 -14.65 8.24
N PHE A 435 -19.30 -14.88 7.95
CA PHE A 435 -18.44 -15.74 8.74
C PHE A 435 -17.11 -15.03 8.97
N MET A 436 -16.66 -14.97 10.23
CA MET A 436 -15.51 -14.14 10.59
C MET A 436 -14.55 -14.85 11.55
N GLY A 437 -13.27 -14.77 11.21
CA GLY A 437 -12.18 -15.12 12.10
C GLY A 437 -12.12 -14.20 13.32
N LEU A 438 -11.68 -14.72 14.48
CA LEU A 438 -11.50 -13.88 15.66
C LEU A 438 -10.17 -13.12 15.65
N GLY A 439 -9.30 -13.39 14.67
CA GLY A 439 -8.03 -12.71 14.59
C GLY A 439 -7.03 -13.20 15.64
N LYS A 440 -7.26 -14.34 16.31
CA LYS A 440 -6.42 -14.88 17.42
C LYS A 440 -5.41 -15.94 16.98
N ASN A 441 -5.77 -16.73 15.97
CA ASN A 441 -4.95 -17.80 15.43
C ASN A 441 -5.32 -17.97 13.96
N ALA A 442 -4.36 -17.71 13.06
CA ALA A 442 -4.65 -17.74 11.63
C ALA A 442 -4.99 -19.16 11.14
N THR A 443 -4.48 -20.20 11.83
CA THR A 443 -4.80 -21.59 11.53
C THR A 443 -6.24 -21.91 11.91
N GLU A 444 -6.67 -21.59 13.13
CA GLU A 444 -8.05 -21.83 13.58
C GLU A 444 -9.07 -21.08 12.72
N ASP A 445 -8.81 -19.79 12.43
CA ASP A 445 -9.70 -18.98 11.60
C ASP A 445 -9.77 -19.50 10.16
N ARG A 446 -8.64 -19.91 9.57
CA ARG A 446 -8.62 -20.56 8.25
C ARG A 446 -9.41 -21.86 8.25
N LEU A 447 -9.23 -22.69 9.27
CA LEU A 447 -9.91 -23.97 9.43
C LEU A 447 -11.43 -23.77 9.55
N PHE A 448 -11.86 -22.76 10.30
CA PHE A 448 -13.26 -22.37 10.42
C PHE A 448 -13.85 -21.95 9.07
N ILE A 449 -13.25 -20.98 8.37
CA ILE A 449 -13.74 -20.54 7.05
C ILE A 449 -13.75 -21.70 6.05
N ARG A 450 -12.73 -22.56 6.07
CA ARG A 450 -12.67 -23.78 5.26
C ARG A 450 -13.86 -24.70 5.52
N GLU A 451 -14.17 -24.96 6.78
CA GLU A 451 -15.28 -25.85 7.13
C GLU A 451 -16.62 -25.25 6.67
N LYS A 452 -16.85 -23.96 6.92
CA LYS A 452 -18.05 -23.27 6.46
C LYS A 452 -18.18 -23.25 4.95
N LEU A 453 -17.10 -22.98 4.24
CA LEU A 453 -17.07 -23.04 2.78
C LEU A 453 -17.40 -24.44 2.25
N ARG A 454 -16.91 -25.50 2.91
CA ARG A 454 -17.25 -26.88 2.57
C ARG A 454 -18.72 -27.19 2.85
N GLU A 455 -19.27 -26.75 3.98
CA GLU A 455 -20.70 -26.90 4.30
C GLU A 455 -21.57 -26.28 3.19
N ILE A 456 -21.20 -25.11 2.65
CA ILE A 456 -21.99 -24.38 1.65
C ILE A 456 -21.77 -24.85 0.20
N ILE A 457 -20.65 -25.52 -0.10
CA ILE A 457 -20.38 -26.02 -1.46
C ILE A 457 -20.65 -27.53 -1.58
N THR A 458 -20.70 -28.26 -0.45
CA THR A 458 -20.80 -29.71 -0.45
C THR A 458 -21.68 -30.22 0.68
N LEU A 459 -22.39 -31.34 0.45
CA LEU A 459 -23.16 -32.05 1.48
C LEU A 459 -22.27 -32.98 2.35
N THR A 460 -21.04 -32.58 2.66
CA THR A 460 -20.15 -33.37 3.53
C THR A 460 -20.22 -32.90 4.98
N ASN A 461 -20.15 -33.84 5.93
CA ASN A 461 -20.16 -33.58 7.38
C ASN A 461 -21.45 -32.95 7.93
N VAL A 462 -22.58 -33.08 7.22
CA VAL A 462 -23.90 -32.63 7.67
C VAL A 462 -24.62 -33.78 8.39
N SER A 463 -25.32 -33.49 9.48
CA SER A 463 -26.18 -34.48 10.15
C SER A 463 -27.40 -34.80 9.29
N ALA A 464 -27.94 -36.03 9.41
CA ALA A 464 -29.11 -36.46 8.63
C ALA A 464 -30.33 -35.53 8.81
N ASP A 465 -30.45 -34.89 9.99
CA ASP A 465 -31.55 -33.99 10.31
C ASP A 465 -31.44 -32.61 9.65
N GLN A 466 -30.23 -32.19 9.25
CA GLN A 466 -29.97 -30.88 8.61
C GLN A 466 -29.68 -31.00 7.10
N GLU A 467 -29.60 -32.22 6.58
CA GLU A 467 -29.21 -32.49 5.19
C GLU A 467 -30.12 -31.77 4.18
N LYS A 468 -31.45 -31.80 4.40
CA LYS A 468 -32.42 -31.15 3.51
C LYS A 468 -32.31 -29.62 3.52
N LEU A 469 -32.26 -29.01 4.71
CA LEU A 469 -32.10 -27.56 4.85
C LEU A 469 -30.80 -27.10 4.20
N GLN A 470 -29.71 -27.87 4.39
CA GLN A 470 -28.44 -27.56 3.78
C GLN A 470 -28.48 -27.70 2.27
N GLU A 471 -29.15 -28.72 1.73
CA GLU A 471 -29.37 -28.88 0.29
C GLU A 471 -30.13 -27.68 -0.31
N MET A 472 -31.12 -27.15 0.40
CA MET A 472 -31.84 -25.92 -0.01
C MET A 472 -30.94 -24.68 0.04
N LYS A 473 -30.17 -24.49 1.12
CA LYS A 473 -29.21 -23.38 1.24
C LYS A 473 -28.19 -23.41 0.12
N ILE A 474 -27.60 -24.58 -0.12
CA ILE A 474 -26.68 -24.84 -1.24
C ILE A 474 -27.37 -24.39 -2.54
N ALA A 475 -28.55 -24.93 -2.86
CA ALA A 475 -29.25 -24.64 -4.12
C ALA A 475 -29.60 -23.15 -4.37
N ALA A 476 -29.67 -22.33 -3.32
CA ALA A 476 -30.05 -20.92 -3.39
C ALA A 476 -28.89 -19.91 -3.31
N VAL A 477 -27.63 -20.39 -3.25
CA VAL A 477 -26.46 -19.50 -3.19
C VAL A 477 -26.34 -18.70 -4.48
N LYS A 478 -26.27 -17.37 -4.34
CA LYS A 478 -25.98 -16.43 -5.42
C LYS A 478 -24.48 -16.20 -5.58
N GLU A 479 -23.80 -15.84 -4.48
CA GLU A 479 -22.38 -15.49 -4.52
C GLU A 479 -21.67 -15.93 -3.24
N ILE A 480 -20.42 -16.39 -3.39
CA ILE A 480 -19.51 -16.68 -2.28
C ILE A 480 -18.26 -15.83 -2.43
N VAL A 481 -17.96 -15.01 -1.43
CA VAL A 481 -16.73 -14.21 -1.38
C VAL A 481 -15.97 -14.57 -0.11
N VAL A 482 -14.74 -15.05 -0.28
CA VAL A 482 -13.81 -15.37 0.81
C VAL A 482 -12.71 -14.33 0.79
N PHE A 483 -12.46 -13.70 1.93
CA PHE A 483 -11.30 -12.85 2.12
C PHE A 483 -10.26 -13.60 2.94
N ALA A 484 -9.03 -13.60 2.46
CA ALA A 484 -7.92 -14.29 3.11
C ALA A 484 -6.72 -13.35 3.27
N PRO A 485 -6.00 -13.42 4.41
CA PRO A 485 -4.75 -12.68 4.66
C PRO A 485 -3.64 -13.31 3.84
N CYS A 486 -3.62 -12.99 2.55
CA CYS A 486 -2.86 -13.69 1.55
C CYS A 486 -2.13 -12.72 0.61
N LYS A 487 -0.81 -12.81 0.59
CA LYS A 487 0.06 -11.93 -0.20
C LYS A 487 -0.19 -12.05 -1.69
N LEU A 488 -0.64 -13.20 -2.19
CA LEU A 488 -1.02 -13.34 -3.60
C LEU A 488 -2.19 -12.43 -3.98
N LEU A 489 -3.09 -12.15 -3.03
CA LEU A 489 -4.26 -11.32 -3.20
C LEU A 489 -3.99 -9.83 -2.89
N CYS A 490 -2.80 -9.51 -2.35
CA CYS A 490 -2.40 -8.13 -2.08
C CYS A 490 -2.44 -7.28 -3.36
N GLY A 491 -2.65 -5.99 -3.12
CA GLY A 491 -2.92 -5.02 -4.18
C GLY A 491 -4.31 -5.20 -4.81
N GLU A 492 -5.25 -5.70 -4.01
CA GLU A 492 -6.68 -5.78 -4.33
C GLU A 492 -6.96 -6.62 -5.58
N LYS A 493 -6.16 -7.69 -5.73
CA LYS A 493 -6.36 -8.70 -6.76
C LYS A 493 -7.52 -9.58 -6.36
N GLU A 494 -8.45 -9.79 -7.28
CA GLU A 494 -9.54 -10.74 -7.12
C GLU A 494 -9.22 -12.01 -7.92
N LEU A 495 -9.04 -13.13 -7.23
CA LEU A 495 -8.94 -14.44 -7.86
C LEU A 495 -10.30 -15.12 -7.83
N ILE A 496 -10.80 -15.50 -8.99
CA ILE A 496 -12.14 -16.06 -9.13
C ILE A 496 -12.02 -17.52 -9.55
N GLU A 497 -12.32 -18.45 -8.63
CA GLU A 497 -12.40 -19.86 -8.97
C GLU A 497 -13.71 -20.12 -9.71
N MET A 498 -13.60 -20.46 -10.99
CA MET A 498 -14.76 -20.84 -11.79
C MET A 498 -15.30 -22.19 -11.32
N PRO A 499 -16.63 -22.36 -11.33
CA PRO A 499 -17.23 -23.61 -10.94
C PRO A 499 -16.69 -24.75 -11.79
N GLY A 500 -16.55 -25.91 -11.16
CA GLY A 500 -16.25 -27.11 -11.90
C GLY A 500 -17.36 -27.42 -12.91
N THR A 501 -16.96 -27.70 -14.13
CA THR A 501 -17.77 -27.92 -15.33
C THR A 501 -18.34 -29.34 -15.40
N ASP A 502 -19.32 -29.66 -14.54
CA ASP A 502 -20.21 -30.77 -14.87
C ASP A 502 -21.15 -30.14 -15.88
N GLU A 503 -21.17 -30.63 -17.11
CA GLU A 503 -21.78 -30.03 -18.32
C GLU A 503 -23.32 -29.84 -18.25
N SER A 504 -23.90 -29.78 -17.05
CA SER A 504 -25.33 -29.82 -16.78
C SER A 504 -25.92 -28.61 -16.07
N ASP A 505 -25.14 -27.75 -15.38
CA ASP A 505 -25.74 -26.60 -14.66
C ASP A 505 -25.65 -25.32 -15.52
N PRO A 506 -26.77 -24.80 -16.02
CA PRO A 506 -26.82 -23.65 -16.91
C PRO A 506 -26.38 -22.35 -16.24
N LEU A 507 -26.66 -22.24 -14.95
CA LEU A 507 -26.34 -21.06 -14.15
C LEU A 507 -24.83 -20.92 -14.02
N ALA A 508 -24.14 -22.04 -13.81
CA ALA A 508 -22.69 -22.06 -13.83
C ALA A 508 -22.11 -21.63 -15.19
N LEU A 509 -22.71 -22.03 -16.31
CA LEU A 509 -22.27 -21.62 -17.65
C LEU A 509 -22.50 -20.12 -17.89
N HIS A 510 -23.66 -19.61 -17.50
CA HIS A 510 -24.00 -18.19 -17.55
C HIS A 510 -23.04 -17.36 -16.70
N ASP A 511 -22.78 -17.77 -15.46
CA ASP A 511 -21.86 -17.09 -14.54
C ASP A 511 -20.41 -17.11 -15.07
N ILE A 512 -19.94 -18.24 -15.62
CA ILE A 512 -18.64 -18.31 -16.28
C ILE A 512 -18.56 -17.29 -17.42
N GLY A 513 -19.60 -17.19 -18.26
CA GLY A 513 -19.66 -16.24 -19.36
C GLY A 513 -19.63 -14.78 -18.89
N ASN A 514 -20.41 -14.44 -17.87
CA ASN A 514 -20.45 -13.09 -17.29
C ASN A 514 -19.12 -12.70 -16.67
N ILE A 515 -18.48 -13.61 -15.93
CA ILE A 515 -17.20 -13.31 -15.29
C ILE A 515 -16.09 -13.18 -16.33
N LEU A 516 -16.08 -14.02 -17.37
CA LEU A 516 -15.16 -13.83 -18.49
C LEU A 516 -15.40 -12.53 -19.25
N ASN A 517 -16.59 -11.93 -19.15
CA ASN A 517 -16.83 -10.62 -19.75
C ASN A 517 -16.24 -9.46 -18.94
N GLU A 518 -16.00 -9.68 -17.64
CA GLU A 518 -15.43 -8.69 -16.73
C GLU A 518 -13.95 -8.92 -16.39
N ALA A 519 -13.44 -10.14 -16.59
CA ALA A 519 -12.10 -10.52 -16.21
C ALA A 519 -11.04 -9.79 -17.05
N ASN A 520 -9.94 -9.40 -16.40
CA ASN A 520 -8.75 -8.84 -17.05
C ASN A 520 -7.68 -9.90 -17.27
N GLY A 521 -7.71 -10.98 -16.49
CA GLY A 521 -6.80 -12.12 -16.62
C GLY A 521 -7.51 -13.47 -16.55
N THR A 522 -6.95 -14.46 -17.25
CA THR A 522 -7.44 -15.84 -17.25
C THR A 522 -6.28 -16.82 -17.06
N LEU A 523 -6.40 -17.69 -16.06
CA LEU A 523 -5.52 -18.84 -15.83
C LEU A 523 -6.22 -20.13 -16.31
N LEU A 524 -5.61 -20.86 -17.24
CA LEU A 524 -6.14 -22.10 -17.78
C LEU A 524 -5.28 -23.29 -17.37
N LEU A 525 -5.82 -24.25 -16.60
CA LEU A 525 -5.09 -25.50 -16.34
C LEU A 525 -5.12 -26.42 -17.57
N SER A 526 -3.94 -26.74 -18.12
CA SER A 526 -3.72 -27.51 -19.34
C SER A 526 -2.64 -28.58 -19.10
N ASP A 527 -3.05 -29.85 -19.04
CA ASP A 527 -2.11 -30.97 -18.80
C ASP A 527 -1.21 -31.25 -20.02
N SER A 528 -1.72 -30.98 -21.24
CA SER A 528 -0.98 -30.96 -22.51
C SER A 528 -1.85 -30.35 -23.62
N SER A 529 -1.26 -29.46 -24.44
CA SER A 529 -1.75 -29.05 -25.77
C SER A 529 -3.23 -28.62 -25.86
N PHE A 530 -3.64 -27.60 -25.08
CA PHE A 530 -4.98 -26.98 -25.14
C PHE A 530 -6.14 -28.00 -25.23
N ASN A 531 -5.99 -29.16 -24.60
CA ASN A 531 -7.07 -30.12 -24.50
C ASN A 531 -7.99 -29.70 -23.36
N ILE A 532 -8.68 -28.56 -23.52
CA ILE A 532 -9.92 -28.29 -22.78
C ILE A 532 -10.93 -29.32 -23.30
N GLY A 533 -11.15 -30.39 -22.53
CA GLY A 533 -11.90 -31.57 -22.97
C GLY A 533 -13.40 -31.33 -23.17
N GLU A 534 -13.94 -30.27 -22.54
CA GLU A 534 -15.37 -29.96 -22.57
C GLU A 534 -15.64 -28.92 -23.67
N ALA A 535 -16.56 -29.26 -24.59
CA ALA A 535 -16.91 -28.41 -25.73
C ALA A 535 -17.50 -27.06 -25.29
N ASP A 536 -18.20 -27.01 -24.16
CA ASP A 536 -18.93 -25.83 -23.70
C ASP A 536 -17.99 -24.75 -23.14
N VAL A 537 -16.94 -25.12 -22.40
CA VAL A 537 -15.93 -24.16 -21.90
C VAL A 537 -15.16 -23.53 -23.05
N LYS A 538 -14.86 -24.32 -24.09
CA LYS A 538 -14.24 -23.81 -25.33
C LYS A 538 -15.15 -22.80 -26.02
N THR A 539 -16.44 -23.12 -26.16
CA THR A 539 -17.43 -22.22 -26.76
C THR A 539 -17.56 -20.93 -25.95
N ILE A 540 -17.73 -21.00 -24.63
CA ILE A 540 -17.85 -19.82 -23.77
C ILE A 540 -16.57 -18.97 -23.82
N LEU A 541 -15.39 -19.58 -23.76
CA LEU A 541 -14.13 -18.84 -23.86
C LEU A 541 -13.99 -18.17 -25.24
N ARG A 542 -14.33 -18.88 -26.32
CA ARG A 542 -14.31 -18.35 -27.70
C ARG A 542 -15.21 -17.14 -27.85
N ASP A 543 -16.40 -17.20 -27.26
CA ASP A 543 -17.45 -16.20 -27.42
C ASP A 543 -17.37 -15.08 -26.36
N SER A 544 -16.43 -15.19 -25.40
CA SER A 544 -16.23 -14.22 -24.32
C SER A 544 -15.64 -12.88 -24.78
N LYS A 545 -16.03 -11.79 -24.10
CA LYS A 545 -15.41 -10.47 -24.30
C LYS A 545 -13.94 -10.46 -23.89
N PHE A 546 -13.54 -11.22 -22.86
CA PHE A 546 -12.13 -11.34 -22.47
C PHE A 546 -11.24 -11.77 -23.64
N LEU A 547 -11.58 -12.88 -24.32
CA LEU A 547 -10.71 -13.38 -25.39
C LEU A 547 -10.67 -12.40 -26.57
N HIS A 548 -11.81 -11.77 -26.90
CA HIS A 548 -11.87 -10.73 -27.92
C HIS A 548 -10.96 -9.53 -27.58
N ASN A 549 -11.03 -9.04 -26.34
CA ASN A 549 -10.24 -7.91 -25.89
C ASN A 549 -8.75 -8.25 -25.75
N PHE A 550 -8.42 -9.47 -25.31
CA PHE A 550 -7.04 -9.96 -25.28
C PHE A 550 -6.41 -9.98 -26.68
N ILE A 551 -7.15 -10.41 -27.71
CA ILE A 551 -6.63 -10.39 -29.10
C ILE A 551 -6.42 -8.94 -29.59
N LYS A 552 -7.29 -8.02 -29.19
CA LYS A 552 -7.24 -6.61 -29.60
C LYS A 552 -6.13 -5.82 -28.88
N SER A 553 -5.99 -6.03 -27.57
CA SER A 553 -5.10 -5.31 -26.65
C SER A 553 -4.35 -6.31 -25.74
N PRO A 554 -3.43 -7.13 -26.29
CA PRO A 554 -2.79 -8.23 -25.54
C PRO A 554 -1.86 -7.78 -24.41
N GLU A 555 -1.55 -6.49 -24.31
CA GLU A 555 -0.72 -5.91 -23.24
C GLU A 555 -1.54 -5.54 -22.00
N GLU A 556 -2.86 -5.32 -22.16
CA GLU A 556 -3.79 -4.93 -21.09
C GLU A 556 -4.46 -6.13 -20.41
N TYR A 557 -4.36 -7.32 -21.02
CA TYR A 557 -5.01 -8.56 -20.60
C TYR A 557 -4.00 -9.69 -20.44
N MET A 558 -4.22 -10.59 -19.48
CA MET A 558 -3.34 -11.73 -19.21
C MET A 558 -4.00 -13.06 -19.57
N LEU A 559 -3.37 -13.83 -20.44
CA LEU A 559 -3.71 -15.24 -20.67
C LEU A 559 -2.53 -16.13 -20.28
N MET A 560 -2.74 -17.00 -19.30
CA MET A 560 -1.69 -17.92 -18.82
C MET A 560 -2.20 -19.36 -18.73
N PHE A 561 -1.46 -20.26 -19.38
CA PHE A 561 -1.65 -21.70 -19.28
C PHE A 561 -0.77 -22.29 -18.19
N ILE A 562 -1.33 -23.15 -17.36
CA ILE A 562 -0.64 -23.79 -16.23
C ILE A 562 -0.75 -25.30 -16.38
N SER A 563 0.37 -26.01 -16.31
CA SER A 563 0.44 -27.47 -16.37
C SER A 563 0.97 -28.02 -15.04
N TYR A 564 0.25 -28.95 -14.41
CA TYR A 564 0.63 -29.54 -13.11
C TYR A 564 0.98 -31.03 -13.28
N GLN A 565 2.27 -31.35 -13.24
CA GLN A 565 2.78 -32.69 -13.59
C GLN A 565 2.79 -33.68 -12.41
N GLU A 566 2.83 -33.20 -11.17
CA GLU A 566 2.87 -34.05 -9.96
C GLU A 566 1.55 -34.79 -9.69
N LYS A 567 0.55 -34.62 -10.56
CA LYS A 567 -0.65 -35.46 -10.62
C LYS A 567 -0.33 -36.90 -11.05
N ASN A 568 0.72 -37.10 -11.84
CA ASN A 568 1.14 -38.44 -12.23
C ASN A 568 1.87 -39.10 -11.05
N LYS A 569 1.27 -40.16 -10.48
CA LYS A 569 1.81 -40.86 -9.32
C LYS A 569 3.16 -41.51 -9.57
N ASP A 570 3.54 -41.67 -10.84
CA ASP A 570 4.82 -42.26 -11.24
C ASP A 570 5.95 -41.21 -11.28
N LEU A 571 5.61 -39.91 -11.23
CA LEU A 571 6.57 -38.81 -11.15
C LEU A 571 6.81 -38.44 -9.68
N HIS A 572 7.97 -38.82 -9.16
CA HIS A 572 8.45 -38.46 -7.84
C HIS A 572 9.76 -37.68 -7.93
N PHE A 573 9.82 -36.55 -7.23
CA PHE A 573 10.98 -35.67 -7.21
C PHE A 573 11.74 -35.77 -5.88
N THR A 574 13.06 -35.89 -5.95
CA THR A 574 13.98 -35.90 -4.82
C THR A 574 14.67 -34.56 -4.67
N LYS A 575 15.26 -34.29 -3.48
CA LYS A 575 15.97 -33.04 -3.24
C LYS A 575 17.27 -32.92 -4.07
N GLU A 576 17.84 -34.03 -4.50
CA GLU A 576 19.04 -34.11 -5.34
C GLU A 576 18.75 -33.88 -6.82
N ASP A 577 17.48 -33.92 -7.22
CA ASP A 577 17.08 -33.73 -8.60
C ASP A 577 17.44 -32.34 -9.09
N LYS A 578 18.08 -32.27 -10.26
CA LYS A 578 18.35 -31.02 -10.96
C LYS A 578 17.20 -30.74 -11.92
N ILE A 579 16.26 -29.90 -11.50
CA ILE A 579 15.08 -29.60 -12.33
C ILE A 579 15.47 -29.07 -13.73
N MET A 580 16.54 -28.29 -13.87
CA MET A 580 16.99 -27.79 -15.19
C MET A 580 17.26 -28.90 -16.20
N ASP A 581 17.71 -30.05 -15.73
CA ASP A 581 18.14 -31.16 -16.57
C ASP A 581 16.96 -32.07 -16.95
N MET A 582 15.76 -31.80 -16.41
CA MET A 582 14.56 -32.60 -16.68
C MET A 582 13.92 -32.21 -18.02
N GLU A 583 13.51 -33.23 -18.79
CA GLU A 583 12.99 -33.05 -20.16
C GLU A 583 11.83 -32.05 -20.23
N PHE A 584 10.95 -32.03 -19.23
CA PHE A 584 9.77 -31.15 -19.23
C PHE A 584 10.09 -29.65 -19.15
N VAL A 585 11.26 -29.24 -18.62
CA VAL A 585 11.67 -27.81 -18.62
C VAL A 585 11.93 -27.36 -20.06
N ASN A 586 12.48 -28.25 -20.87
CA ASN A 586 12.70 -28.02 -22.30
C ASN A 586 11.40 -28.16 -23.13
N GLU A 587 10.37 -28.82 -22.58
CA GLU A 587 9.04 -28.94 -23.21
C GLU A 587 8.16 -27.69 -23.06
N GLU A 588 8.46 -26.75 -22.16
CA GLU A 588 7.62 -25.56 -21.96
C GLU A 588 7.46 -24.75 -23.26
N LYS A 589 8.52 -24.65 -24.07
CA LYS A 589 8.48 -24.03 -25.41
C LYS A 589 7.56 -24.79 -26.37
N LYS A 590 7.67 -26.14 -26.40
CA LYS A 590 6.81 -26.99 -27.23
C LYS A 590 5.35 -26.92 -26.79
N LYS A 591 5.09 -26.87 -25.48
CA LYS A 591 3.74 -26.71 -24.91
C LYS A 591 3.15 -25.36 -25.29
N ARG A 592 3.92 -24.28 -25.18
CA ARG A 592 3.52 -22.95 -25.61
C ARG A 592 3.12 -22.92 -27.09
N GLU A 593 3.93 -23.53 -27.96
CA GLU A 593 3.59 -23.64 -29.39
C GLU A 593 2.29 -24.43 -29.60
N GLY A 594 2.12 -25.55 -28.89
CA GLY A 594 0.88 -26.34 -28.93
C GLY A 594 -0.36 -25.60 -28.39
N GLU A 595 -0.20 -24.74 -27.39
CA GLU A 595 -1.25 -23.90 -26.83
C GLU A 595 -1.66 -22.78 -27.78
N ILE A 596 -0.68 -22.13 -28.42
CA ILE A 596 -0.93 -21.14 -29.49
C ILE A 596 -1.69 -21.80 -30.64
N GLN A 597 -1.25 -22.96 -31.11
CA GLN A 597 -1.96 -23.73 -32.14
C GLN A 597 -3.36 -24.17 -31.69
N GLY A 598 -3.54 -24.42 -30.39
CA GLY A 598 -4.83 -24.73 -29.79
C GLY A 598 -5.79 -23.54 -29.82
N LEU A 599 -5.31 -22.36 -29.46
CA LEU A 599 -6.05 -21.10 -29.53
C LEU A 599 -6.39 -20.71 -30.97
N GLU A 600 -5.44 -20.85 -31.90
CA GLU A 600 -5.68 -20.58 -33.33
C GLU A 600 -6.76 -21.51 -33.90
N ARG A 601 -6.77 -22.78 -33.49
CA ARG A 601 -7.84 -23.73 -33.84
C ARG A 601 -9.18 -23.35 -33.21
N LEU A 602 -9.20 -22.89 -31.97
CA LEU A 602 -10.43 -22.45 -31.29
C LEU A 602 -11.06 -21.24 -31.98
N LEU A 603 -10.23 -20.30 -32.43
CA LEU A 603 -10.63 -19.05 -33.08
C LEU A 603 -10.85 -19.20 -34.59
N GLU A 604 -10.48 -20.34 -35.16
CA GLU A 604 -10.46 -20.62 -36.60
C GLU A 604 -9.64 -19.57 -37.39
N LYS A 605 -8.62 -18.97 -36.76
CA LYS A 605 -7.80 -17.88 -37.29
C LYS A 605 -6.38 -17.93 -36.74
N GLN A 606 -5.41 -17.47 -37.53
CA GLN A 606 -4.03 -17.28 -37.05
C GLN A 606 -3.94 -16.08 -36.12
N LEU A 607 -3.17 -16.23 -35.04
CA LEU A 607 -2.95 -15.16 -34.07
C LEU A 607 -1.87 -14.19 -34.56
N PRO A 608 -2.04 -12.87 -34.35
CA PRO A 608 -0.96 -11.90 -34.56
C PRO A 608 0.28 -12.19 -33.69
N GLU A 609 1.48 -11.88 -34.18
CA GLU A 609 2.73 -12.18 -33.47
C GLU A 609 2.87 -11.45 -32.12
N ASN A 610 2.30 -10.24 -31.98
CA ASN A 610 2.23 -9.55 -30.69
C ASN A 610 1.35 -10.32 -29.69
N VAL A 611 0.22 -10.89 -30.12
CA VAL A 611 -0.66 -11.71 -29.28
C VAL A 611 0.04 -13.00 -28.88
N LYS A 612 0.70 -13.69 -29.81
CA LYS A 612 1.49 -14.92 -29.52
C LYS A 612 2.57 -14.69 -28.46
N LYS A 613 3.21 -13.52 -28.49
CA LYS A 613 4.22 -13.12 -27.48
C LYS A 613 3.64 -12.97 -26.09
N CYS A 614 2.38 -12.54 -25.97
CA CYS A 614 1.68 -12.34 -24.70
C CYS A 614 1.00 -13.61 -24.14
N VAL A 615 0.92 -14.70 -24.92
CA VAL A 615 0.49 -16.00 -24.38
C VAL A 615 1.56 -16.56 -23.45
N ASN A 616 1.22 -16.70 -22.17
CA ASN A 616 2.10 -17.25 -21.14
C ASN A 616 1.80 -18.73 -20.90
N THR A 617 2.85 -19.50 -20.63
CA THR A 617 2.77 -20.92 -20.30
C THR A 617 3.68 -21.19 -19.11
N SER A 618 3.22 -21.97 -18.14
CA SER A 618 4.05 -22.44 -17.02
C SER A 618 3.77 -23.89 -16.65
N VAL A 619 4.83 -24.68 -16.54
CA VAL A 619 4.79 -26.00 -15.90
C VAL A 619 5.13 -25.82 -14.42
N ILE A 620 4.26 -26.26 -13.52
CA ILE A 620 4.41 -26.05 -12.08
C ILE A 620 4.54 -27.36 -11.28
N PHE A 621 5.38 -27.29 -10.24
CA PHE A 621 5.62 -28.35 -9.25
C PHE A 621 5.35 -27.83 -7.84
N PRO A 622 4.10 -27.44 -7.53
CA PRO A 622 3.78 -26.79 -6.27
C PRO A 622 3.98 -27.71 -5.06
N VAL A 623 3.85 -29.03 -5.18
CA VAL A 623 4.08 -29.97 -4.06
C VAL A 623 5.56 -30.11 -3.77
N PHE A 624 6.38 -30.34 -4.79
CA PHE A 624 7.84 -30.36 -4.69
C PHE A 624 8.36 -29.03 -4.15
N HIS A 625 7.85 -27.92 -4.68
CA HIS A 625 8.18 -26.57 -4.21
C HIS A 625 7.92 -26.43 -2.71
N CYS A 626 6.73 -26.79 -2.24
CA CYS A 626 6.43 -26.71 -0.81
C CYS A 626 7.28 -27.67 0.01
N SER A 627 7.50 -28.90 -0.46
CA SER A 627 8.31 -29.90 0.24
C SER A 627 9.75 -29.46 0.42
N LEU A 628 10.39 -28.88 -0.61
CA LEU A 628 11.73 -28.31 -0.51
C LEU A 628 11.82 -27.19 0.53
N LEU A 629 10.74 -26.44 0.70
CA LEU A 629 10.69 -25.32 1.61
C LEU A 629 10.41 -25.79 3.04
N MET A 630 9.61 -26.84 3.27
CA MET A 630 9.30 -27.38 4.60
C MET A 630 10.44 -28.20 5.27
N GLN A 631 11.68 -28.06 4.80
CA GLN A 631 12.83 -28.77 5.37
C GLN A 631 13.23 -28.19 6.74
N GLU A 632 13.84 -28.99 7.62
CA GLU A 632 14.26 -28.53 8.95
C GLU A 632 15.61 -27.78 8.91
N GLY A 633 15.71 -26.60 9.55
CA GLY A 633 16.94 -25.80 9.59
C GLY A 633 16.73 -24.28 9.65
N ASP A 634 17.79 -23.48 9.50
CA ASP A 634 17.67 -22.02 9.30
C ASP A 634 17.12 -21.72 7.90
N ALA A 635 16.09 -20.87 7.84
CA ALA A 635 15.41 -20.48 6.60
C ALA A 635 16.36 -20.06 5.48
N THR A 636 17.38 -19.28 5.82
CA THR A 636 18.34 -18.73 4.85
C THR A 636 19.18 -19.83 4.22
N GLU A 637 19.54 -20.83 5.01
CA GLU A 637 20.40 -21.94 4.59
C GLU A 637 19.62 -22.92 3.69
N ILE A 638 18.36 -23.21 4.06
CA ILE A 638 17.47 -24.07 3.28
C ILE A 638 17.17 -23.44 1.92
N VAL A 639 16.74 -22.17 1.89
CA VAL A 639 16.46 -21.50 0.61
C VAL A 639 17.70 -21.42 -0.25
N ARG A 640 18.88 -21.12 0.33
CA ARG A 640 20.16 -21.12 -0.41
C ARG A 640 20.49 -22.50 -0.98
N ALA A 641 20.28 -23.56 -0.22
CA ALA A 641 20.57 -24.93 -0.64
C ALA A 641 19.69 -25.37 -1.82
N PHE A 642 18.45 -24.88 -1.89
CA PHE A 642 17.47 -25.29 -2.89
C PHE A 642 17.12 -24.18 -3.91
N GLU A 643 17.82 -23.04 -3.89
CA GLU A 643 17.47 -21.84 -4.67
C GLU A 643 17.31 -22.14 -6.16
N SER A 644 18.23 -22.92 -6.73
CA SER A 644 18.18 -23.33 -8.13
C SER A 644 16.90 -24.09 -8.44
N ASN A 645 16.57 -25.12 -7.66
CA ASN A 645 15.37 -25.93 -7.85
C ASN A 645 14.10 -25.09 -7.65
N LEU A 646 14.07 -24.27 -6.61
CA LEU A 646 12.97 -23.37 -6.30
C LEU A 646 12.62 -22.47 -7.48
N GLN A 647 13.62 -21.82 -8.09
CA GLN A 647 13.44 -20.94 -9.25
C GLN A 647 12.83 -21.66 -10.46
N LEU A 648 13.00 -22.98 -10.57
CA LEU A 648 12.62 -23.77 -11.74
C LEU A 648 11.32 -24.56 -11.56
N THR A 649 10.77 -24.59 -10.35
CA THR A 649 9.47 -25.23 -10.06
C THR A 649 8.27 -24.58 -10.77
N GLY A 650 8.45 -23.46 -11.47
CA GLY A 650 7.40 -22.71 -12.18
C GLY A 650 6.45 -21.92 -11.28
N VAL A 651 6.35 -22.25 -9.98
CA VAL A 651 5.50 -21.55 -9.01
C VAL A 651 5.81 -20.05 -8.94
N TYR A 652 7.10 -19.67 -8.87
CA TYR A 652 7.51 -18.27 -8.87
C TYR A 652 7.11 -17.54 -10.15
N LYS A 653 7.18 -18.22 -11.30
CA LYS A 653 6.81 -17.64 -12.59
C LYS A 653 5.32 -17.30 -12.62
N VAL A 654 4.46 -18.18 -12.11
CA VAL A 654 3.01 -17.90 -11.97
C VAL A 654 2.79 -16.69 -11.07
N MET A 655 3.39 -16.69 -9.87
CA MET A 655 3.28 -15.62 -8.90
C MET A 655 3.76 -14.26 -9.45
N GLU A 656 4.91 -14.22 -10.12
CA GLU A 656 5.49 -13.02 -10.72
C GLU A 656 4.69 -12.53 -11.94
N THR A 657 4.16 -13.44 -12.76
CA THR A 657 3.31 -13.08 -13.91
C THR A 657 2.01 -12.42 -13.44
N LEU A 658 1.36 -12.98 -12.42
CA LEU A 658 0.15 -12.42 -11.81
C LEU A 658 0.38 -11.02 -11.23
N ASP A 659 1.52 -10.83 -10.56
CA ASP A 659 1.86 -9.56 -9.97
C ASP A 659 2.24 -8.49 -11.01
N GLN A 660 3.08 -8.86 -11.98
CA GLN A 660 3.51 -7.98 -13.06
C GLN A 660 2.32 -7.53 -13.92
N PHE A 661 1.32 -8.40 -14.12
CA PHE A 661 0.11 -8.07 -14.84
C PHE A 661 -0.63 -6.89 -14.20
N GLY A 662 -0.97 -6.98 -12.91
CA GLY A 662 -1.64 -5.89 -12.19
C GLY A 662 -0.81 -4.60 -12.21
N PHE A 663 0.51 -4.72 -11.99
CA PHE A 663 1.42 -3.57 -12.00
C PHE A 663 1.52 -2.89 -13.36
N THR A 664 1.55 -3.63 -14.47
CA THR A 664 1.73 -3.05 -15.81
C THR A 664 0.58 -2.12 -16.18
N ASN A 665 -0.64 -2.46 -15.76
CA ASN A 665 -1.83 -1.63 -15.95
C ASN A 665 -1.85 -0.41 -15.02
N LEU A 666 -1.31 -0.52 -13.80
CA LEU A 666 -1.32 0.56 -12.81
C LEU A 666 -0.15 1.56 -12.97
N LYS A 667 1.00 1.08 -13.46
CA LYS A 667 2.27 1.83 -13.51
C LYS A 667 2.14 3.22 -14.16
N PRO A 668 1.50 3.40 -15.33
CA PRO A 668 1.39 4.72 -15.97
C PRO A 668 0.72 5.76 -15.06
N ARG A 669 -0.33 5.36 -14.34
CA ARG A 669 -1.06 6.24 -13.41
C ARG A 669 -0.24 6.58 -12.16
N VAL A 670 0.54 5.62 -11.66
CA VAL A 670 1.45 5.84 -10.52
C VAL A 670 2.55 6.82 -10.88
N ASP A 671 3.12 6.69 -12.08
CA ASP A 671 4.17 7.59 -12.55
C ASP A 671 3.61 9.01 -12.80
N GLU A 672 2.40 9.14 -13.34
CA GLU A 672 1.68 10.42 -13.43
C GLU A 672 1.48 11.08 -12.05
N ALA A 673 1.05 10.32 -11.04
CA ALA A 673 0.88 10.82 -9.67
C ALA A 673 2.20 11.28 -9.03
N LYS A 674 3.31 10.57 -9.30
CA LYS A 674 4.66 10.98 -8.84
C LYS A 674 5.08 12.30 -9.49
N ASP A 675 4.93 12.40 -10.80
CA ASP A 675 5.31 13.60 -11.56
C ASP A 675 4.51 14.82 -11.09
N TYR A 676 3.22 14.64 -10.80
CA TYR A 676 2.37 15.68 -10.24
C TYR A 676 2.82 16.13 -8.83
N LEU A 677 3.19 15.19 -7.95
CA LEU A 677 3.75 15.52 -6.63
C LEU A 677 5.06 16.31 -6.75
N ILE A 678 5.94 15.92 -7.67
CA ILE A 678 7.21 16.63 -7.91
C ILE A 678 6.94 18.06 -8.36
N LEU A 679 5.99 18.25 -9.29
CA LEU A 679 5.58 19.57 -9.75
C LEU A 679 5.02 20.43 -8.60
N LEU A 680 4.19 19.86 -7.73
CA LEU A 680 3.67 20.55 -6.55
C LEU A 680 4.78 20.96 -5.58
N LYS A 681 5.76 20.08 -5.32
CA LYS A 681 6.94 20.39 -4.49
C LYS A 681 7.72 21.58 -5.06
N GLN A 682 7.97 21.57 -6.37
CA GLN A 682 8.68 22.67 -7.04
C GLN A 682 7.92 24.00 -6.95
N LYS A 683 6.59 23.97 -7.15
CA LYS A 683 5.74 25.15 -7.01
C LYS A 683 5.73 25.68 -5.57
N ALA A 684 5.65 24.79 -4.57
CA ALA A 684 5.70 25.14 -3.15
C ALA A 684 7.04 25.79 -2.78
N GLU A 685 8.18 25.21 -3.19
CA GLU A 685 9.51 25.78 -2.95
C GLU A 685 9.68 27.14 -3.62
N HIS A 686 9.19 27.30 -4.86
CA HIS A 686 9.22 28.58 -5.55
C HIS A 686 8.41 29.64 -4.81
N TYR A 687 7.21 29.28 -4.33
CA TYR A 687 6.35 30.20 -3.58
C TYR A 687 6.96 30.59 -2.23
N LEU A 688 7.58 29.65 -1.51
CA LEU A 688 8.30 29.94 -0.26
C LEU A 688 9.45 30.92 -0.50
N LYS A 689 10.26 30.72 -1.55
CA LYS A 689 11.32 31.66 -1.93
C LYS A 689 10.78 33.05 -2.30
N LEU A 690 9.61 33.11 -2.95
CA LEU A 690 8.95 34.39 -3.25
C LEU A 690 8.51 35.08 -1.95
N CYS A 691 7.89 34.34 -1.03
CA CYS A 691 7.48 34.87 0.28
C CYS A 691 8.69 35.38 1.08
N GLU A 692 9.77 34.60 1.16
CA GLU A 692 11.02 35.03 1.80
C GLU A 692 11.56 36.33 1.19
N ARG A 693 11.55 36.45 -0.15
CA ARG A 693 11.96 37.69 -0.81
C ARG A 693 11.07 38.87 -0.43
N VAL A 694 9.75 38.69 -0.44
CA VAL A 694 8.79 39.76 -0.08
C VAL A 694 8.94 40.15 1.39
N THR A 695 9.08 39.18 2.30
CA THR A 695 9.30 39.42 3.73
C THR A 695 10.61 40.16 3.97
N ASN A 696 11.71 39.72 3.34
CA ASN A 696 13.01 40.39 3.45
C ASN A 696 12.93 41.84 2.91
N GLN A 697 12.23 42.06 1.79
CA GLN A 697 12.00 43.42 1.26
C GLN A 697 11.19 44.29 2.23
N ALA A 698 10.16 43.73 2.87
CA ALA A 698 9.36 44.44 3.87
C ALA A 698 10.18 44.76 5.13
N GLU A 699 11.01 43.84 5.61
CA GLU A 699 11.92 44.07 6.74
C GLU A 699 12.96 45.15 6.44
N ASP A 700 13.54 45.14 5.24
CA ASP A 700 14.48 46.17 4.80
C ASP A 700 13.80 47.55 4.70
N ALA A 701 12.59 47.61 4.16
CA ALA A 701 11.78 48.84 4.15
C ALA A 701 11.50 49.34 5.56
N MET A 702 11.08 48.46 6.47
CA MET A 702 10.83 48.81 7.88
C MET A 702 12.10 49.29 8.59
N ARG A 703 13.25 48.65 8.33
CA ARG A 703 14.55 49.08 8.87
C ARG A 703 14.94 50.46 8.33
N PHE A 704 14.63 50.76 7.06
CA PHE A 704 14.83 52.08 6.48
C PHE A 704 13.94 53.14 7.15
N PHE A 705 12.64 52.85 7.34
CA PHE A 705 11.72 53.75 8.06
C PHE A 705 12.18 54.02 9.49
N ARG A 706 12.55 52.99 10.26
CA ARG A 706 13.07 53.17 11.64
C ARG A 706 14.35 53.99 11.69
N LYS A 707 15.26 53.82 10.73
CA LYS A 707 16.48 54.66 10.63
C LYS A 707 16.14 56.13 10.35
N ARG A 708 15.08 56.40 9.58
CA ARG A 708 14.61 57.75 9.30
C ARG A 708 14.00 58.40 10.55
N GLU A 709 13.13 57.69 11.27
CA GLU A 709 12.55 58.16 12.53
C GLU A 709 13.63 58.45 13.60
N LEU A 710 14.63 57.58 13.74
CA LEU A 710 15.78 57.80 14.64
C LEU A 710 16.58 59.06 14.27
N LYS A 711 16.74 59.37 12.98
CA LYS A 711 17.41 60.59 12.54
C LYS A 711 16.61 61.85 12.86
N GLU A 712 15.28 61.80 12.71
CA GLU A 712 14.40 62.91 13.07
C GLU A 712 14.43 63.17 14.60
N LEU A 713 14.37 62.13 15.43
CA LEU A 713 14.52 62.24 16.89
C LEU A 713 15.88 62.82 17.34
N LEU A 714 16.97 62.42 16.68
CA LEU A 714 18.31 62.96 16.97
C LEU A 714 18.45 64.43 16.56
N PHE A 715 17.77 64.85 15.49
CA PHE A 715 17.77 66.24 15.04
C PHE A 715 17.03 67.17 16.00
N ASP A 716 15.91 66.71 16.57
CA ASP A 716 15.17 67.45 17.58
C ASP A 716 15.98 67.64 18.88
N ASN A 717 16.71 66.61 19.31
CA ASN A 717 17.60 66.71 20.47
C ASN A 717 18.78 67.66 20.21
N PHE A 718 19.42 67.55 19.04
CA PHE A 718 20.50 68.46 18.65
C PHE A 718 20.01 69.92 18.61
N SER A 719 18.82 70.18 18.08
CA SER A 719 18.25 71.53 18.01
C SER A 719 18.00 72.11 19.40
N LYS A 720 17.48 71.32 20.35
CA LYS A 720 17.27 71.76 21.74
C LYS A 720 18.58 72.09 22.47
N GLU A 721 19.60 71.25 22.34
CA GLU A 721 20.92 71.52 22.94
C GLU A 721 21.53 72.81 22.36
N HIS A 722 21.41 73.02 21.06
CA HIS A 722 21.95 74.21 20.41
C HIS A 722 21.22 75.49 20.84
N GLU A 723 19.91 75.40 21.10
CA GLU A 723 19.09 76.49 21.62
C GLU A 723 19.47 76.85 23.07
N GLU A 724 19.71 75.86 23.93
CA GLU A 724 20.21 76.08 25.30
C GLU A 724 21.59 76.76 25.32
N ILE A 725 22.50 76.34 24.45
CA ILE A 725 23.82 76.97 24.29
C ILE A 725 23.68 78.44 23.87
N LEU A 726 22.78 78.73 22.93
CA LEU A 726 22.49 80.09 22.47
C LEU A 726 21.94 80.97 23.60
N VAL A 727 20.98 80.46 24.37
CA VAL A 727 20.41 81.17 25.53
C VAL A 727 21.49 81.49 26.56
N THR A 728 22.29 80.49 26.92
CA THR A 728 23.36 80.61 27.94
C THR A 728 24.42 81.61 27.51
N THR A 729 24.85 81.55 26.25
CA THR A 729 25.86 82.46 25.69
C THR A 729 25.36 83.91 25.64
N THR A 730 24.09 84.10 25.28
CA THR A 730 23.45 85.43 25.23
C THR A 730 23.35 86.06 26.62
N GLN A 731 22.99 85.28 27.64
CA GLN A 731 22.96 85.75 29.03
C GLN A 731 24.35 86.15 29.52
N ARG A 732 25.37 85.33 29.22
CA ARG A 732 26.76 85.61 29.59
C ARG A 732 27.28 86.89 28.95
N LEU A 733 27.02 87.09 27.65
CA LEU A 733 27.38 88.32 26.94
C LEU A 733 26.70 89.56 27.54
N LYS A 734 25.41 89.47 27.89
CA LYS A 734 24.70 90.57 28.57
C LYS A 734 25.33 90.91 29.92
N ALA A 735 25.70 89.90 30.71
CA ALA A 735 26.36 90.09 32.00
C ALA A 735 27.74 90.75 31.84
N THR A 736 28.57 90.26 30.92
CA THR A 736 29.90 90.82 30.64
C THR A 736 29.81 92.27 30.15
N ARG A 737 28.86 92.57 29.26
CA ARG A 737 28.63 93.94 28.77
C ARG A 737 28.22 94.88 29.91
N LYS A 738 27.34 94.43 30.81
CA LYS A 738 26.93 95.20 31.99
C LYS A 738 28.11 95.43 32.94
N GLY A 739 28.96 94.43 33.15
CA GLY A 739 30.19 94.54 33.94
C GLY A 739 31.20 95.52 33.34
N PHE A 740 31.39 95.50 32.03
CA PHE A 740 32.29 96.43 31.32
C PHE A 740 31.82 97.89 31.44
N ILE A 741 30.52 98.14 31.24
CA ILE A 741 29.92 99.47 31.38
C ILE A 741 30.05 99.97 32.83
N ASN A 742 29.69 99.14 33.80
CA ASN A 742 29.68 99.56 35.20
C ASN A 742 31.09 99.65 35.82
N GLY A 743 32.09 99.01 35.23
CA GLY A 743 33.48 99.12 35.65
C GLY A 743 34.22 100.22 34.91
N GLN A 744 34.80 99.88 33.76
CA GLN A 744 35.75 100.74 33.06
C GLN A 744 35.14 102.04 32.55
N VAL A 745 33.91 101.99 32.01
CA VAL A 745 33.25 103.19 31.49
C VAL A 745 32.85 104.13 32.63
N ALA A 746 32.26 103.60 33.70
CA ALA A 746 31.90 104.41 34.87
C ALA A 746 33.13 105.05 35.54
N GLU A 747 34.24 104.32 35.64
CA GLU A 747 35.49 104.81 36.22
C GLU A 747 36.13 105.90 35.35
N LEU A 748 36.13 105.74 34.03
CA LEU A 748 36.55 106.78 33.08
C LEU A 748 35.68 108.03 33.18
N LEU A 749 34.35 107.87 33.24
CA LEU A 749 33.41 108.98 33.39
C LEU A 749 33.63 109.73 34.70
N GLN A 750 33.84 109.04 35.83
CA GLN A 750 34.17 109.70 37.10
C GLN A 750 35.50 110.46 37.02
N LYS A 751 36.52 109.85 36.40
CA LYS A 751 37.86 110.46 36.27
C LYS A 751 37.81 111.71 35.40
N TRP A 752 37.07 111.66 34.29
CA TRP A 752 36.82 112.81 33.42
C TRP A 752 35.97 113.87 34.10
N GLY A 753 34.93 113.49 34.84
CA GLY A 753 34.11 114.41 35.62
C GLY A 753 34.91 115.17 36.69
N ARG A 754 35.81 114.49 37.41
CA ARG A 754 36.72 115.15 38.36
C ARG A 754 37.68 116.12 37.67
N SER A 755 38.33 115.69 36.59
CA SER A 755 39.26 116.54 35.85
C SER A 755 38.56 117.76 35.23
N ALA A 756 37.33 117.61 34.73
CA ALA A 756 36.52 118.72 34.24
C ALA A 756 36.13 119.69 35.37
N SER A 757 35.75 119.17 36.54
CA SER A 757 35.43 119.97 37.73
C SER A 757 36.63 120.77 38.24
N GLU A 758 37.82 120.17 38.28
CA GLU A 758 39.08 120.84 38.65
C GLU A 758 39.42 121.96 37.66
N LYS A 759 39.40 121.66 36.35
CA LYS A 759 39.62 122.66 35.30
C LYS A 759 38.61 123.80 35.34
N TRP A 760 37.35 123.50 35.68
CA TRP A 760 36.32 124.52 35.88
C TRP A 760 36.65 125.42 37.06
N LYS A 761 37.02 124.86 38.22
CA LYS A 761 37.40 125.64 39.41
C LYS A 761 38.59 126.57 39.13
N GLU A 762 39.60 126.10 38.41
CA GLU A 762 40.80 126.89 38.07
C GLU A 762 40.52 128.06 37.11
N ASN A 763 39.52 127.93 36.24
CA ASN A 763 39.26 128.91 35.18
C ASN A 763 37.97 129.71 35.36
N LYS A 764 37.13 129.38 36.35
CA LYS A 764 35.86 130.05 36.66
C LYS A 764 36.02 131.57 36.77
N GLU A 765 37.10 132.05 37.40
CA GLU A 765 37.34 133.49 37.62
C GLU A 765 37.82 134.21 36.34
N LYS A 766 38.23 133.45 35.31
CA LYS A 766 38.59 133.95 33.98
C LYS A 766 37.43 133.94 33.00
N VAL A 767 36.28 133.38 33.38
CA VAL A 767 35.06 133.35 32.55
C VAL A 767 34.36 134.69 32.67
N THR A 768 34.59 135.58 31.70
CA THR A 768 34.00 136.93 31.65
C THR A 768 32.60 136.97 31.04
N ASN A 769 32.10 135.85 30.49
CA ASN A 769 30.76 135.75 29.92
C ASN A 769 30.19 134.34 30.09
N ILE A 770 29.28 134.18 31.06
CA ILE A 770 28.59 132.92 31.36
C ILE A 770 27.71 132.42 30.20
N ASN A 771 27.26 133.32 29.31
CA ASN A 771 26.37 132.96 28.21
C ASN A 771 27.03 132.04 27.15
N LEU A 772 28.37 131.96 27.12
CA LEU A 772 29.12 131.02 26.25
C LEU A 772 28.94 129.54 26.65
N PHE A 773 28.37 129.25 27.82
CA PHE A 773 28.08 127.88 28.28
C PHE A 773 26.60 127.50 28.11
N ASN A 774 25.79 128.37 27.52
CA ASN A 774 24.43 128.03 27.13
C ASN A 774 24.48 127.27 25.78
N PRO A 775 23.96 126.03 25.70
CA PRO A 775 23.95 125.25 24.46
C PRO A 775 23.16 125.90 23.31
N TYR A 776 22.45 126.99 23.57
CA TYR A 776 21.64 127.73 22.60
C TYR A 776 22.17 129.15 22.27
N TYR A 777 23.43 129.49 22.60
CA TYR A 777 23.99 130.82 22.35
C TYR A 777 24.40 131.06 20.88
N ASN A 778 23.79 132.06 20.22
CA ASN A 778 23.92 132.39 18.79
C ASN A 778 24.69 133.72 18.53
N GLY A 779 25.94 133.84 18.99
CA GLY A 779 26.81 135.00 18.74
C GLY A 779 27.88 134.76 17.66
N ARG A 780 28.02 135.66 16.69
CA ARG A 780 29.06 135.60 15.64
C ARG A 780 30.44 136.01 16.20
N GLN A 781 31.45 135.17 15.95
CA GLN A 781 32.89 135.31 16.24
C GLN A 781 33.35 135.11 17.70
N PHE A 782 33.79 133.89 18.02
CA PHE A 782 35.17 133.49 18.37
C PHE A 782 35.20 131.96 18.55
N LYS A 783 36.19 131.27 17.98
CA LYS A 783 36.40 129.83 18.19
C LYS A 783 36.84 129.60 19.64
N ALA A 784 35.96 129.04 20.46
CA ALA A 784 36.33 128.41 21.73
C ALA A 784 35.65 127.04 21.81
N CYS A 785 36.46 125.99 21.72
CA CYS A 785 36.07 124.61 21.95
C CYS A 785 35.64 124.44 23.40
N ILE A 786 34.36 124.14 23.66
CA ILE A 786 33.92 123.67 24.97
C ILE A 786 33.13 122.37 24.80
N PHE A 787 33.74 121.33 25.35
CA PHE A 787 33.19 120.01 25.63
C PHE A 787 31.99 120.15 26.59
N PHE A 788 30.83 119.61 26.20
CA PHE A 788 29.75 119.32 27.13
C PHE A 788 29.75 117.82 27.45
N PHE A 789 29.87 117.50 28.74
CA PHE A 789 29.54 116.20 29.32
C PHE A 789 28.67 116.46 30.54
N PHE A 790 27.75 115.51 30.80
CA PHE A 790 26.90 115.31 31.99
C PHE A 790 25.48 115.94 31.96
N LEU A 791 24.42 115.32 32.50
CA LEU A 791 24.26 114.31 33.56
C LEU A 791 22.96 113.50 33.35
N ASN A 792 23.01 112.18 33.58
CA ASN A 792 22.78 111.62 34.92
C ASN A 792 23.71 110.43 35.16
#